data_AF-A0A3G9JI50-F1
#
_entry.id   AF-A0A3G9JI50-F1
#
_cell.length_a   1.000
_cell.length_b   1.000
_cell.length_c   1.000
_cell.angle_alpha   90.00
_cell.angle_beta   90.00
_cell.angle_gamma   90.00
#
_symmetry.space_group_name_H-M   'P 1'
#
loop_
_entity.id
_entity.type
_entity.pdbx_description
1 polymer ?
#
loop_
_entity_poly.entity_id
_entity_poly.type
_entity_poly.pdbx_seq_one_letter_code
_entity_poly.pdbx_strand_id
1 'polypeptide(L)'
;MSRVVILKIGEGNFETGFSVTLEIRDNHRLIAPFAEGRLVPNLDIADALQNYRRAYYHWVKSQPSLGITVPHSMITHAAVDDPRDNLRKATQTLKDSLNEWLNSSYLSSIQNRILFHIGTKSEVRFFIQTNHFDLQQIPWECWNFLRDWWNDVEIALTIQRNPPIINLTPPIKVLVILGNIDIESKHTSLCLSSLQTLLGNQDKVSLHILSPGLKDTLSPKNIHKILSPGLKVPLSPKNIHNELIKNQWDIVVYLGHSQTSSDGHDGVFIIDNDTALSPDNNLRNSLEIAVKKGLKLVICNSCDGLGIGRQLANIGVPHIIVMKEPIAVRVALRFLEVFLPNFLEYKSLQESLTIARQELRLHEFEVDAASSSLLPRLIENPEEPPLILPLPPENTEENHQNNHEQSRPLRLSSRWKQALLFILSILVTLSVLYWGGVFSYDASKDPEISLGEEILLKTNRQDNIIERGRQAFKNKEYKQAIQLFKKSLDRLPNNPEIRIYYNNARAAYQDRNPLKIATSVPLGNNPEIAQEILRGIALLQQELNDEQAKNPDFHFLQVVVANDNNSGVDAKDRAEKFVKDPSIIAVVGHNASAASEAAKDIYVQGKIVALSPTSFSPKISGNGYIYKMVPEMETFATTLSEYIRKQTDKLIIQNPTNLICYDNRSGDNYNFAQKYRNILLGQQFQKVIKDADFDCNIEPKNNLDQEKIYQKIAQYQVNILMIAPYINDLKRAVSIFKQRPAQQLNLVILGSPTFQSYLTLAEGKQGVENLVITVPWYDLKQDNYIHSFWQNKINVWRTPMAYDATKVILTALRQLYQQGQKFDRELLNQVLRNDFSIEGMTGTVRFDENGVRNMNNNPDDRRYLILQVKKGQFVPLAPIKSAGPV
;
A
#
# COMPACT_ATOMS: atom_id res chain seq x y z
N MET A 1 37.24 -14.60 -21.56
CA MET A 1 36.47 -15.87 -21.50
C MET A 1 35.50 -15.71 -20.35
N SER A 2 34.18 -15.71 -20.57
CA SER A 2 33.23 -15.38 -19.49
C SER A 2 32.81 -16.64 -18.74
N ARG A 3 33.46 -16.91 -17.60
CA ARG A 3 32.98 -17.94 -16.67
C ARG A 3 31.85 -17.40 -15.83
N VAL A 4 30.79 -18.18 -15.74
CA VAL A 4 29.56 -17.81 -15.03
C VAL A 4 29.21 -18.90 -14.03
N VAL A 5 29.02 -18.52 -12.78
CA VAL A 5 28.59 -19.38 -11.68
C VAL A 5 27.22 -18.92 -11.22
N ILE A 6 26.22 -19.79 -11.30
CA ILE A 6 24.83 -19.49 -10.91
C ILE A 6 24.42 -20.44 -9.80
N LEU A 7 24.06 -19.87 -8.66
CA LEU A 7 23.42 -20.58 -7.56
C LEU A 7 21.91 -20.33 -7.62
N LYS A 8 21.15 -21.37 -7.95
CA LYS A 8 19.70 -21.31 -8.00
C LYS A 8 19.13 -21.77 -6.67
N ILE A 9 18.49 -20.85 -5.95
CA ILE A 9 17.82 -21.13 -4.69
C ILE A 9 16.33 -21.30 -4.98
N GLY A 10 15.84 -22.53 -4.81
CA GLY A 10 14.49 -22.95 -5.16
C GLY A 10 13.45 -22.63 -4.08
N GLU A 11 12.33 -23.35 -4.12
CA GLU A 11 11.24 -23.20 -3.15
C GLU A 11 11.68 -23.60 -1.73
N GLY A 12 11.11 -22.89 -0.75
CA GLY A 12 11.45 -23.02 0.66
C GLY A 12 11.13 -21.76 1.45
N ASN A 13 11.43 -21.78 2.74
CA ASN A 13 11.40 -20.63 3.63
C ASN A 13 12.44 -20.81 4.75
N PHE A 14 12.66 -19.78 5.58
CA PHE A 14 13.63 -19.85 6.67
C PHE A 14 13.28 -20.89 7.76
N GLU A 15 12.05 -21.38 7.84
CA GLU A 15 11.63 -22.44 8.77
C GLU A 15 11.90 -23.87 8.26
N THR A 16 11.92 -24.06 6.94
CA THR A 16 12.01 -25.38 6.29
C THR A 16 13.29 -25.56 5.48
N GLY A 17 14.05 -24.49 5.29
CA GLY A 17 15.25 -24.42 4.47
C GLY A 17 14.92 -24.26 2.99
N PHE A 18 15.97 -24.18 2.15
CA PHE A 18 15.85 -24.00 0.70
C PHE A 18 16.68 -25.02 -0.05
N SER A 19 16.16 -25.50 -1.18
CA SER A 19 16.96 -26.26 -2.14
C SER A 19 17.93 -25.33 -2.88
N VAL A 20 19.15 -25.81 -3.15
CA VAL A 20 20.15 -25.06 -3.91
C VAL A 20 20.69 -25.94 -5.01
N THR A 21 20.79 -25.39 -6.23
CA THR A 21 21.48 -26.05 -7.33
C THR A 21 22.56 -25.13 -7.92
N LEU A 22 23.64 -25.74 -8.38
CA LEU A 22 24.78 -25.05 -8.99
C LEU A 22 24.81 -25.28 -10.50
N GLU A 23 25.04 -24.20 -11.23
CA GLU A 23 25.30 -24.21 -12.66
C GLU A 23 26.60 -23.43 -12.94
N ILE A 24 27.56 -24.06 -13.62
CA ILE A 24 28.82 -23.41 -14.04
C ILE A 24 28.92 -23.49 -15.56
N ARG A 25 29.10 -22.33 -16.19
CA ARG A 25 29.26 -22.19 -17.64
C ARG A 25 30.59 -21.53 -17.99
N ASP A 26 31.15 -21.94 -19.12
CA ASP A 26 32.31 -21.31 -19.76
C ASP A 26 31.96 -21.05 -21.23
N ASN A 27 31.89 -19.77 -21.62
CA ASN A 27 31.44 -19.33 -22.95
C ASN A 27 30.09 -19.97 -23.37
N HIS A 28 29.06 -19.82 -22.53
CA HIS A 28 27.71 -20.38 -22.68
C HIS A 28 27.62 -21.92 -22.71
N ARG A 29 28.73 -22.65 -22.60
CA ARG A 29 28.72 -24.11 -22.48
C ARG A 29 28.68 -24.51 -21.01
N LEU A 30 27.74 -25.37 -20.64
CA LEU A 30 27.70 -25.98 -19.31
C LEU A 30 28.93 -26.88 -19.14
N ILE A 31 29.78 -26.55 -18.16
CA ILE A 31 31.05 -27.27 -17.92
C ILE A 31 31.05 -28.11 -16.63
N ALA A 32 30.03 -27.96 -15.80
CA ALA A 32 29.84 -28.79 -14.61
C ALA A 32 28.46 -29.49 -14.67
N PRO A 33 28.38 -30.82 -14.49
CA PRO A 33 27.10 -31.52 -14.30
C PRO A 33 26.45 -31.09 -12.98
N PHE A 34 25.12 -31.09 -12.88
CA PHE A 34 24.35 -30.57 -11.74
C PHE A 34 24.96 -30.93 -10.37
N ALA A 35 25.10 -29.93 -9.49
CA ALA A 35 25.36 -30.13 -8.08
C ALA A 35 24.18 -29.63 -7.27
N GLU A 36 23.74 -30.43 -6.33
CA GLU A 36 22.67 -30.09 -5.41
C GLU A 36 23.24 -29.85 -4.02
N GLY A 37 22.62 -28.91 -3.32
CA GLY A 37 22.88 -28.57 -1.94
C GLY A 37 21.59 -28.10 -1.29
N ARG A 38 21.68 -27.77 0.00
CA ARG A 38 20.51 -27.31 0.76
C ARG A 38 20.93 -26.27 1.79
N LEU A 39 20.24 -25.14 1.79
CA LEU A 39 20.25 -24.19 2.90
C LEU A 39 19.36 -24.75 4.00
N VAL A 40 19.91 -24.92 5.20
CA VAL A 40 19.15 -25.47 6.34
C VAL A 40 18.13 -24.44 6.87
N PRO A 41 17.06 -24.87 7.57
CA PRO A 41 16.25 -23.95 8.36
C PRO A 41 17.12 -23.07 9.26
N ASN A 42 16.87 -21.77 9.24
CA ASN A 42 17.54 -20.81 10.11
C ASN A 42 16.70 -19.53 10.19
N LEU A 43 16.02 -19.34 11.32
CA LEU A 43 15.25 -18.12 11.58
C LEU A 43 16.14 -16.95 12.00
N ASP A 44 17.33 -17.23 12.55
CA ASP A 44 18.25 -16.19 13.05
C ASP A 44 18.72 -15.27 11.92
N ILE A 45 18.99 -15.80 10.72
CA ILE A 45 19.33 -14.96 9.56
C ILE A 45 18.14 -14.09 9.11
N ALA A 46 16.91 -14.60 9.21
CA ALA A 46 15.71 -13.82 8.90
C ALA A 46 15.52 -12.68 9.92
N ASP A 47 15.68 -12.99 11.20
CA ASP A 47 15.61 -12.02 12.29
C ASP A 47 16.75 -10.99 12.20
N ALA A 48 17.97 -11.43 11.89
CA ALA A 48 19.11 -10.54 11.68
C ALA A 48 18.88 -9.58 10.51
N LEU A 49 18.28 -10.05 9.42
CA LEU A 49 17.91 -9.20 8.28
C LEU A 49 16.85 -8.16 8.70
N GLN A 50 15.81 -8.57 9.41
CA GLN A 50 14.78 -7.64 9.90
C GLN A 50 15.34 -6.64 10.92
N ASN A 51 16.23 -7.07 11.81
CA ASN A 51 16.90 -6.22 12.78
C ASN A 51 17.82 -5.20 12.12
N TYR A 52 18.60 -5.61 11.10
CA TYR A 52 19.40 -4.71 10.28
C TYR A 52 18.52 -3.62 9.64
N ARG A 53 17.41 -4.00 9.00
CA ARG A 53 16.50 -3.04 8.35
C ARG A 53 15.90 -2.06 9.36
N ARG A 54 15.45 -2.56 10.51
CA ARG A 54 14.96 -1.71 11.61
C ARG A 54 16.01 -0.71 12.08
N ALA A 55 17.23 -1.18 12.32
CA ALA A 55 18.34 -0.34 12.76
C ALA A 55 18.72 0.70 11.69
N TYR A 56 18.68 0.31 10.40
CA TYR A 56 18.92 1.21 9.28
C TYR A 56 17.91 2.35 9.23
N TYR A 57 16.61 2.05 9.27
CA TYR A 57 15.58 3.08 9.25
C TYR A 57 15.60 3.97 10.50
N HIS A 58 15.93 3.40 11.67
CA HIS A 58 16.10 4.18 12.89
C HIS A 58 17.26 5.17 12.77
N TRP A 59 18.40 4.73 12.26
CA TRP A 59 19.56 5.60 11.99
C TRP A 59 19.20 6.69 10.98
N VAL A 60 18.55 6.35 9.86
CA VAL A 60 18.08 7.33 8.86
C VAL A 60 17.19 8.39 9.50
N LYS A 61 16.23 7.99 10.34
CA LYS A 61 15.34 8.92 11.07
C LYS A 61 16.09 9.83 12.04
N SER A 62 17.14 9.32 12.68
CA SER A 62 17.98 10.10 13.60
C SER A 62 18.83 11.17 12.89
N GLN A 63 18.87 11.16 11.56
CA GLN A 63 19.68 12.06 10.73
C GLN A 63 18.82 12.89 9.77
N PRO A 64 18.02 13.87 10.27
CA PRO A 64 17.19 14.72 9.42
C PRO A 64 17.97 15.50 8.34
N SER A 65 19.26 15.78 8.60
CA SER A 65 20.19 16.42 7.67
C SER A 65 20.50 15.60 6.41
N LEU A 66 20.16 14.30 6.39
CA LEU A 66 20.35 13.45 5.20
C LEU A 66 19.28 13.65 4.13
N GLY A 67 18.15 14.30 4.46
CA GLY A 67 17.06 14.54 3.50
C GLY A 67 16.41 13.26 2.98
N ILE A 68 16.42 12.17 3.75
CA ILE A 68 15.85 10.87 3.38
C ILE A 68 14.43 10.75 3.96
N THR A 69 13.45 10.47 3.10
CA THR A 69 12.07 10.19 3.50
C THR A 69 11.90 8.69 3.79
N VAL A 70 11.48 8.33 5.00
CA VAL A 70 11.26 6.93 5.41
C VAL A 70 9.78 6.55 5.25
N PRO A 71 9.45 5.39 4.65
CA PRO A 71 8.07 4.89 4.61
C PRO A 71 7.48 4.69 6.02
N HIS A 72 6.28 5.21 6.28
CA HIS A 72 5.65 5.19 7.62
C HIS A 72 5.33 3.77 8.14
N SER A 73 5.25 2.77 7.25
CA SER A 73 4.92 1.38 7.57
C SER A 73 6.01 0.61 8.31
N MET A 74 7.25 1.11 8.38
CA MET A 74 8.39 0.40 8.97
C MET A 74 8.95 1.06 10.24
N ILE A 75 8.20 1.99 10.84
CA ILE A 75 8.60 2.67 12.07
C ILE A 75 8.28 1.77 13.28
N THR A 76 9.29 1.16 13.88
CA THR A 76 9.18 0.47 15.18
C THR A 76 9.97 1.25 16.23
N HIS A 77 9.35 1.52 17.38
CA HIS A 77 10.02 2.14 18.52
C HIS A 77 10.86 1.08 19.24
N ALA A 78 12.20 1.20 19.20
CA ALA A 78 13.11 0.94 20.31
C ALA A 78 14.57 0.79 19.82
N ALA A 79 15.45 1.63 20.38
CA ALA A 79 16.76 1.22 20.90
C ALA A 79 17.15 2.23 22.00
N VAL A 80 17.69 1.75 23.11
CA VAL A 80 18.13 2.58 24.25
C VAL A 80 19.53 3.20 23.97
N ASP A 81 20.21 2.73 22.91
CA ASP A 81 21.58 3.05 22.53
C ASP A 81 21.66 3.97 21.29
N ASP A 82 22.87 4.49 21.01
CA ASP A 82 23.17 5.31 19.83
C ASP A 82 22.71 4.63 18.51
N PRO A 83 21.91 5.31 17.66
CA PRO A 83 21.35 4.73 16.43
C PRO A 83 22.38 4.18 15.46
N ARG A 84 23.56 4.81 15.38
CA ARG A 84 24.63 4.44 14.45
C ARG A 84 25.36 3.21 14.96
N ASP A 85 25.67 3.16 16.26
CA ASP A 85 26.25 1.96 16.87
C ASP A 85 25.33 0.76 16.77
N ASN A 86 24.02 0.97 16.94
CA ASN A 86 23.04 -0.09 16.74
C ASN A 86 23.04 -0.60 15.28
N LEU A 87 23.03 0.30 14.29
CA LEU A 87 23.15 -0.09 12.87
C LEU A 87 24.44 -0.87 12.59
N ARG A 88 25.57 -0.42 13.14
CA ARG A 88 26.85 -1.12 12.99
C ARG A 88 26.80 -2.52 13.58
N LYS A 89 26.28 -2.68 14.80
CA LYS A 89 26.09 -3.98 15.46
C LYS A 89 25.16 -4.88 14.64
N ALA A 90 23.98 -4.38 14.25
CA ALA A 90 23.01 -5.15 13.47
C ALA A 90 23.55 -5.56 12.09
N THR A 91 24.34 -4.70 11.45
CA THR A 91 25.03 -5.03 10.18
C THR A 91 26.05 -6.15 10.39
N GLN A 92 26.82 -6.11 11.49
CA GLN A 92 27.77 -7.14 11.82
C GLN A 92 27.07 -8.47 12.13
N THR A 93 26.01 -8.44 12.95
CA THR A 93 25.17 -9.62 13.22
C THR A 93 24.61 -10.24 11.94
N LEU A 94 24.11 -9.43 11.00
CA LEU A 94 23.64 -9.94 9.71
C LEU A 94 24.74 -10.67 8.91
N LYS A 95 25.96 -10.12 8.89
CA LYS A 95 27.10 -10.75 8.21
C LYS A 95 27.53 -12.06 8.89
N ASP A 96 27.52 -12.07 10.22
CA ASP A 96 27.92 -13.23 11.01
C ASP A 96 26.87 -14.35 10.87
N SER A 97 25.59 -14.03 11.06
CA SER A 97 24.47 -14.96 10.85
C SER A 97 24.42 -15.50 9.42
N LEU A 98 24.76 -14.69 8.41
CA LEU A 98 24.86 -15.17 7.02
C LEU A 98 25.91 -16.26 6.89
N ASN A 99 27.11 -16.03 7.43
CA ASN A 99 28.21 -16.98 7.29
C ASN A 99 28.00 -18.22 8.17
N GLU A 100 27.45 -18.08 9.37
CA GLU A 100 27.05 -19.20 10.20
C GLU A 100 25.99 -20.08 9.52
N TRP A 101 24.98 -19.45 8.91
CA TRP A 101 23.95 -20.16 8.16
C TRP A 101 24.51 -20.89 6.94
N LEU A 102 25.39 -20.25 6.16
CA LEU A 102 25.99 -20.87 4.99
C LEU A 102 26.97 -21.99 5.35
N ASN A 103 27.69 -21.87 6.48
CA ASN A 103 28.61 -22.89 6.97
C ASN A 103 27.90 -24.11 7.57
N SER A 104 26.73 -23.91 8.19
CA SER A 104 25.88 -24.99 8.72
C SER A 104 25.02 -25.67 7.65
N SER A 105 24.95 -25.07 6.45
CA SER A 105 24.19 -25.58 5.32
C SER A 105 24.94 -26.67 4.54
N TYR A 106 24.20 -27.52 3.82
CA TYR A 106 24.75 -28.59 3.00
C TYR A 106 25.25 -28.06 1.65
N LEU A 107 26.33 -27.28 1.68
CA LEU A 107 26.92 -26.60 0.50
C LEU A 107 28.29 -27.13 0.08
N SER A 108 28.86 -28.12 0.77
CA SER A 108 30.22 -28.63 0.51
C SER A 108 30.41 -29.14 -0.93
N SER A 109 29.43 -29.88 -1.47
CA SER A 109 29.43 -30.34 -2.87
C SER A 109 29.49 -29.18 -3.87
N ILE A 110 28.73 -28.12 -3.58
CA ILE A 110 28.70 -26.89 -4.39
C ILE A 110 30.05 -26.17 -4.31
N GLN A 111 30.56 -25.93 -3.10
CA GLN A 111 31.83 -25.26 -2.84
C GLN A 111 33.00 -25.97 -3.53
N ASN A 112 33.11 -27.30 -3.38
CA ASN A 112 34.16 -28.09 -4.00
C ASN A 112 34.13 -28.01 -5.53
N ARG A 113 32.95 -28.00 -6.15
CA ARG A 113 32.80 -27.88 -7.60
C ARG A 113 33.14 -26.49 -8.11
N ILE A 114 32.76 -25.45 -7.37
CA ILE A 114 33.19 -24.09 -7.67
C ILE A 114 34.73 -24.04 -7.66
N LEU A 115 35.39 -24.52 -6.60
CA LEU A 115 36.86 -24.53 -6.52
C LEU A 115 37.51 -25.33 -7.66
N PHE A 116 37.01 -26.54 -7.94
CA PHE A 116 37.55 -27.42 -8.96
C PHE A 116 37.46 -26.83 -10.37
N HIS A 117 36.30 -26.28 -10.76
CA HIS A 117 36.10 -25.79 -12.13
C HIS A 117 36.61 -24.37 -12.33
N ILE A 118 36.54 -23.52 -11.31
CA ILE A 118 36.89 -22.10 -11.41
C ILE A 118 38.37 -21.87 -11.11
N GLY A 119 38.92 -22.45 -10.04
CA GLY A 119 40.29 -22.17 -9.56
C GLY A 119 40.49 -20.69 -9.20
N THR A 120 41.73 -20.19 -9.22
CA THR A 120 42.07 -18.77 -8.94
C THR A 120 41.99 -17.86 -10.18
N LYS A 121 41.13 -18.19 -11.16
CA LYS A 121 41.04 -17.41 -12.40
C LYS A 121 40.45 -16.01 -12.14
N SER A 122 40.92 -15.04 -12.91
CA SER A 122 40.68 -13.60 -12.68
C SER A 122 39.32 -13.05 -13.15
N GLU A 123 38.63 -13.69 -14.10
CA GLU A 123 37.33 -13.21 -14.60
C GLU A 123 36.22 -14.26 -14.42
N VAL A 124 35.50 -14.17 -13.30
CA VAL A 124 34.39 -15.07 -12.96
C VAL A 124 33.24 -14.22 -12.45
N ARG A 125 32.04 -14.43 -13.00
CA ARG A 125 30.82 -13.73 -12.57
C ARG A 125 29.95 -14.66 -11.75
N PHE A 126 29.58 -14.22 -10.55
CA PHE A 126 28.74 -14.97 -9.61
C PHE A 126 27.32 -14.43 -9.57
N PHE A 127 26.35 -15.34 -9.60
CA PHE A 127 24.92 -15.01 -9.64
C PHE A 127 24.12 -15.79 -8.61
N ILE A 128 23.17 -15.12 -7.98
CA ILE A 128 22.09 -15.75 -7.20
C ILE A 128 20.78 -15.65 -8.00
N GLN A 129 20.17 -16.79 -8.27
CA GLN A 129 18.84 -16.88 -8.88
C GLN A 129 17.83 -17.30 -7.82
N THR A 130 16.92 -16.39 -7.46
CA THR A 130 15.83 -16.68 -6.51
C THR A 130 14.63 -15.76 -6.73
N ASN A 131 13.43 -16.28 -6.47
CA ASN A 131 12.20 -15.51 -6.48
C ASN A 131 11.79 -15.01 -5.07
N HIS A 132 12.50 -15.45 -4.02
CA HIS A 132 12.19 -15.12 -2.63
C HIS A 132 12.73 -13.72 -2.28
N PHE A 133 11.84 -12.81 -1.86
CA PHE A 133 12.17 -11.39 -1.66
C PHE A 133 13.25 -11.17 -0.59
N ASP A 134 13.15 -11.83 0.57
CA ASP A 134 14.16 -11.66 1.63
C ASP A 134 15.55 -12.15 1.20
N LEU A 135 15.63 -13.24 0.42
CA LEU A 135 16.91 -13.73 -0.11
C LEU A 135 17.55 -12.75 -1.10
N GLN A 136 16.78 -11.92 -1.79
CA GLN A 136 17.31 -10.87 -2.67
C GLN A 136 17.96 -9.71 -1.89
N GLN A 137 17.56 -9.53 -0.63
CA GLN A 137 18.08 -8.48 0.25
C GLN A 137 19.38 -8.89 0.99
N ILE A 138 19.61 -10.20 1.18
CA ILE A 138 20.80 -10.76 1.84
C ILE A 138 22.09 -10.24 1.19
N PRO A 139 23.08 -9.75 1.95
CA PRO A 139 24.35 -9.27 1.40
C PRO A 139 25.27 -10.44 1.02
N TRP A 140 24.92 -11.17 -0.05
CA TRP A 140 25.67 -12.34 -0.53
C TRP A 140 27.15 -12.05 -0.79
N GLU A 141 27.50 -10.82 -1.16
CA GLU A 141 28.88 -10.33 -1.30
C GLU A 141 29.72 -10.46 0.01
N CYS A 142 29.06 -10.72 1.15
CA CYS A 142 29.69 -10.97 2.43
C CYS A 142 29.95 -12.45 2.75
N TRP A 143 29.75 -13.37 1.80
CA TRP A 143 30.03 -14.79 2.00
C TRP A 143 31.54 -15.06 2.04
N ASN A 144 32.04 -15.51 3.19
CA ASN A 144 33.46 -15.76 3.47
C ASN A 144 34.09 -16.72 2.46
N PHE A 145 33.43 -17.83 2.14
CA PHE A 145 33.93 -18.80 1.17
C PHE A 145 34.31 -18.15 -0.18
N LEU A 146 33.55 -17.18 -0.69
CA LEU A 146 33.91 -16.56 -1.96
C LEU A 146 35.02 -15.52 -1.78
N ARG A 147 35.01 -14.77 -0.67
CA ARG A 147 36.04 -13.74 -0.39
C ARG A 147 37.42 -14.34 -0.12
N ASP A 148 37.49 -15.53 0.45
CA ASP A 148 38.76 -16.20 0.75
C ASP A 148 39.51 -16.63 -0.53
N TRP A 149 38.77 -16.83 -1.63
CA TRP A 149 39.32 -17.31 -2.90
C TRP A 149 39.32 -16.27 -4.02
N TRP A 150 38.41 -15.29 -3.98
CA TRP A 150 38.31 -14.18 -4.93
C TRP A 150 38.15 -12.86 -4.16
N ASN A 151 39.21 -12.06 -4.16
CA ASN A 151 39.18 -10.71 -3.59
C ASN A 151 38.17 -9.85 -4.36
N ASP A 152 37.33 -9.12 -3.63
CA ASP A 152 36.38 -8.15 -4.17
C ASP A 152 35.34 -8.71 -5.17
N VAL A 153 34.91 -9.96 -4.94
CA VAL A 153 33.85 -10.62 -5.72
C VAL A 153 32.50 -9.91 -5.63
N GLU A 154 31.96 -9.48 -6.76
CA GLU A 154 30.58 -8.98 -6.86
C GLU A 154 29.61 -10.14 -7.16
N ILE A 155 28.45 -10.12 -6.51
CA ILE A 155 27.42 -11.13 -6.69
C ILE A 155 26.13 -10.45 -7.17
N ALA A 156 25.77 -10.75 -8.41
CA ALA A 156 24.56 -10.21 -9.03
C ALA A 156 23.34 -11.10 -8.75
N LEU A 157 22.15 -10.48 -8.69
CA LEU A 157 20.90 -11.21 -8.82
C LEU A 157 20.64 -11.49 -10.30
N THR A 158 19.93 -12.58 -10.61
CA THR A 158 19.61 -12.89 -12.01
C THR A 158 18.19 -13.35 -12.26
N ILE A 159 17.67 -12.92 -13.42
CA ILE A 159 16.50 -13.47 -14.10
C ILE A 159 16.98 -13.88 -15.50
N GLN A 160 17.00 -15.19 -15.78
CA GLN A 160 17.51 -15.72 -17.06
C GLN A 160 16.57 -15.37 -18.21
N ARG A 161 17.08 -14.69 -19.26
CA ARG A 161 16.36 -14.36 -20.50
C ARG A 161 17.29 -14.33 -21.71
N ASN A 162 16.74 -14.48 -22.91
CA ASN A 162 17.51 -14.31 -24.14
C ASN A 162 17.83 -12.82 -24.36
N PRO A 163 19.10 -12.43 -24.47
CA PRO A 163 19.49 -11.03 -24.61
C PRO A 163 19.35 -10.49 -26.05
N PRO A 164 19.13 -9.18 -26.22
CA PRO A 164 19.24 -8.52 -27.53
C PRO A 164 20.71 -8.40 -27.99
N ILE A 165 20.98 -8.79 -29.24
CA ILE A 165 22.31 -8.78 -29.86
C ILE A 165 22.61 -7.39 -30.44
N ILE A 166 22.82 -6.38 -29.58
CA ILE A 166 23.26 -5.03 -29.99
C ILE A 166 24.49 -4.68 -29.16
N ASN A 167 25.64 -4.42 -29.81
CA ASN A 167 26.86 -4.00 -29.12
C ASN A 167 26.83 -2.48 -28.89
N LEU A 168 27.45 -2.03 -27.80
CA LEU A 168 27.66 -0.60 -27.54
C LEU A 168 28.60 -0.02 -28.61
N THR A 169 28.30 1.20 -29.07
CA THR A 169 29.14 1.94 -30.03
C THR A 169 29.30 3.39 -29.57
N PRO A 170 30.52 3.96 -29.51
CA PRO A 170 30.70 5.36 -29.18
C PRO A 170 30.11 6.31 -30.25
N PRO A 171 29.60 7.49 -29.87
CA PRO A 171 29.45 7.95 -28.49
C PRO A 171 28.29 7.24 -27.78
N ILE A 172 28.53 6.81 -26.54
CA ILE A 172 27.52 6.15 -25.69
C ILE A 172 26.40 7.14 -25.38
N LYS A 173 25.15 6.76 -25.59
CA LYS A 173 23.97 7.61 -25.41
C LYS A 173 23.37 7.39 -24.04
N VAL A 174 23.41 8.43 -23.21
CA VAL A 174 22.92 8.40 -21.82
C VAL A 174 21.71 9.32 -21.67
N LEU A 175 20.58 8.76 -21.24
CA LEU A 175 19.40 9.51 -20.81
C LEU A 175 19.38 9.62 -19.29
N VAL A 176 19.39 10.84 -18.77
CA VAL A 176 19.21 11.11 -17.35
C VAL A 176 17.80 11.64 -17.09
N ILE A 177 17.06 10.98 -16.22
CA ILE A 177 15.74 11.37 -15.78
C ILE A 177 15.85 11.86 -14.33
N LEU A 178 15.69 13.17 -14.14
CA LEU A 178 15.65 13.78 -12.81
C LEU A 178 14.19 13.83 -12.37
N GLY A 179 13.80 12.99 -11.41
CA GLY A 179 12.48 12.99 -10.80
C GLY A 179 12.32 14.08 -9.73
N ASN A 180 11.47 13.82 -8.74
CA ASN A 180 11.25 14.73 -7.62
C ASN A 180 12.48 14.73 -6.69
N ILE A 181 13.40 15.66 -6.88
CA ILE A 181 14.57 15.91 -6.03
C ILE A 181 14.53 17.38 -5.62
N ASP A 182 14.88 17.69 -4.37
CA ASP A 182 15.09 19.07 -3.95
C ASP A 182 16.32 19.67 -4.66
N ILE A 183 16.05 20.47 -5.70
CA ILE A 183 17.05 21.13 -6.55
C ILE A 183 17.68 22.33 -5.81
N GLU A 184 17.07 22.83 -4.74
CA GLU A 184 17.53 24.03 -4.02
C GLU A 184 18.68 23.74 -3.05
N SER A 185 18.95 22.47 -2.76
CA SER A 185 20.11 22.09 -1.96
C SER A 185 21.42 22.38 -2.72
N LYS A 186 22.40 22.97 -2.03
CA LYS A 186 23.76 23.23 -2.55
C LYS A 186 24.39 21.98 -3.20
N HIS A 187 23.99 20.79 -2.76
CA HIS A 187 24.47 19.48 -3.22
C HIS A 187 23.93 19.04 -4.60
N THR A 188 22.72 19.45 -5.00
CA THR A 188 22.13 19.05 -6.29
C THR A 188 22.73 19.82 -7.48
N SER A 189 23.17 21.07 -7.26
CA SER A 189 23.91 21.87 -8.26
C SER A 189 25.33 21.35 -8.53
N LEU A 190 25.96 20.75 -7.51
CA LEU A 190 27.24 20.04 -7.60
C LEU A 190 27.13 18.72 -8.39
N CYS A 191 25.98 18.02 -8.32
CA CYS A 191 25.69 16.83 -9.12
C CYS A 191 25.71 17.12 -10.62
N LEU A 192 24.98 18.13 -11.08
CA LEU A 192 24.89 18.45 -12.51
C LEU A 192 26.23 18.93 -13.07
N SER A 193 26.99 19.68 -12.30
CA SER A 193 28.33 20.14 -12.70
C SER A 193 29.37 19.01 -12.69
N SER A 194 29.33 18.08 -11.73
CA SER A 194 30.22 16.91 -11.70
C SER A 194 29.89 15.91 -12.80
N LEU A 195 28.61 15.62 -13.05
CA LEU A 195 28.16 14.81 -14.19
C LEU A 195 28.59 15.44 -15.52
N GLN A 196 28.46 16.76 -15.68
CA GLN A 196 28.90 17.42 -16.92
C GLN A 196 30.41 17.48 -17.11
N THR A 197 31.18 17.64 -16.03
CA THR A 197 32.64 17.69 -16.10
C THR A 197 33.23 16.31 -16.37
N LEU A 198 32.65 15.25 -15.78
CA LEU A 198 33.03 13.85 -16.01
C LEU A 198 32.57 13.31 -17.38
N LEU A 199 31.52 13.88 -17.98
CA LEU A 199 30.96 13.48 -19.29
C LEU A 199 31.36 14.41 -20.44
N GLY A 200 32.27 15.36 -20.18
CA GLY A 200 32.67 16.42 -21.13
C GLY A 200 33.53 15.97 -22.32
N ASN A 201 33.77 14.67 -22.49
CA ASN A 201 34.42 14.14 -23.69
C ASN A 201 33.34 13.77 -24.74
N GLN A 202 32.91 14.76 -25.52
CA GLN A 202 31.82 14.63 -26.50
C GLN A 202 32.08 13.55 -27.57
N ASP A 203 33.33 13.14 -27.78
CA ASP A 203 33.70 12.07 -28.70
C ASP A 203 33.37 10.67 -28.16
N LYS A 204 33.11 10.54 -26.85
CA LYS A 204 32.86 9.26 -26.17
C LYS A 204 31.44 9.10 -25.61
N VAL A 205 30.79 10.18 -25.14
CA VAL A 205 29.46 10.10 -24.51
C VAL A 205 28.58 11.27 -24.95
N SER A 206 27.33 10.96 -25.26
CA SER A 206 26.27 11.94 -25.50
C SER A 206 25.22 11.86 -24.39
N LEU A 207 24.87 13.01 -23.81
CA LEU A 207 24.02 13.12 -22.62
C LEU A 207 22.77 13.94 -22.93
N HIS A 208 21.61 13.43 -22.54
CA HIS A 208 20.34 14.16 -22.56
C HIS A 208 19.66 14.08 -21.19
N ILE A 209 19.15 15.21 -20.69
CA ILE A 209 18.57 15.32 -19.35
C ILE A 209 17.10 15.73 -19.44
N LEU A 210 16.22 14.96 -18.80
CA LEU A 210 14.84 15.35 -18.52
C LEU A 210 14.74 15.87 -17.08
N SER A 211 14.24 17.09 -16.89
CA SER A 211 14.13 17.72 -15.56
C SER A 211 12.78 18.41 -15.35
N PRO A 212 12.27 18.50 -14.10
CA PRO A 212 11.07 19.28 -13.82
C PRO A 212 11.28 20.73 -14.28
N GLY A 213 10.27 21.35 -14.87
CA GLY A 213 10.35 22.76 -15.26
C GLY A 213 10.62 23.61 -14.01
N LEU A 214 11.77 24.30 -13.97
CA LEU A 214 12.06 25.31 -12.95
C LEU A 214 10.96 26.37 -13.05
N LYS A 215 10.08 26.47 -12.04
CA LYS A 215 9.10 27.56 -11.99
C LYS A 215 9.87 28.88 -11.95
N ASP A 216 9.48 29.83 -12.79
CA ASP A 216 10.09 31.16 -12.99
C ASP A 216 10.10 32.09 -11.74
N THR A 217 9.88 31.57 -10.54
CA THR A 217 9.70 32.34 -9.30
C THR A 217 10.89 32.30 -8.35
N LEU A 218 11.97 31.58 -8.64
CA LEU A 218 13.15 31.50 -7.77
C LEU A 218 14.44 31.73 -8.58
N SER A 219 15.24 32.70 -8.13
CA SER A 219 16.32 33.34 -8.89
C SER A 219 17.36 32.34 -9.44
N PRO A 220 17.53 32.23 -10.77
CA PRO A 220 18.35 31.18 -11.38
C PRO A 220 19.73 31.70 -11.81
N LYS A 221 20.54 32.21 -10.88
CA LYS A 221 21.91 32.66 -11.24
C LYS A 221 22.91 31.51 -11.46
N ASN A 222 22.68 30.32 -10.88
CA ASN A 222 23.65 29.22 -10.94
C ASN A 222 23.24 28.09 -11.91
N ILE A 223 21.95 27.79 -12.09
CA ILE A 223 21.51 26.64 -12.93
C ILE A 223 21.47 26.99 -14.43
N HIS A 224 21.17 28.23 -14.82
CA HIS A 224 21.22 28.66 -16.23
C HIS A 224 22.63 28.67 -16.82
N LYS A 225 23.67 28.71 -15.99
CA LYS A 225 25.07 28.67 -16.43
C LYS A 225 25.56 27.23 -16.67
N ILE A 226 24.89 26.25 -16.09
CA ILE A 226 25.29 24.82 -16.08
C ILE A 226 24.61 24.06 -17.24
N LEU A 227 23.34 24.32 -17.56
CA LEU A 227 22.62 23.58 -18.60
C LEU A 227 22.44 24.43 -19.87
N SER A 228 23.14 24.09 -20.94
CA SER A 228 22.97 24.73 -22.26
C SER A 228 21.49 24.70 -22.70
N PRO A 229 20.96 25.78 -23.29
CA PRO A 229 19.53 25.92 -23.59
C PRO A 229 18.94 24.85 -24.53
N GLY A 230 19.77 24.11 -25.28
CA GLY A 230 19.33 23.01 -26.15
C GLY A 230 19.14 21.64 -25.48
N LEU A 231 19.45 21.49 -24.18
CA LEU A 231 19.41 20.20 -23.46
C LEU A 231 18.15 19.97 -22.60
N LYS A 232 17.19 20.90 -22.61
CA LYS A 232 16.06 20.89 -21.66
C LYS A 232 14.76 20.50 -22.35
N VAL A 233 14.30 19.27 -22.09
CA VAL A 233 12.92 18.87 -22.35
C VAL A 233 12.20 18.78 -21.00
N PRO A 234 11.01 19.39 -20.83
CA PRO A 234 10.32 19.37 -19.55
C PRO A 234 9.98 17.93 -19.14
N LEU A 235 10.27 17.57 -17.91
CA LEU A 235 9.91 16.27 -17.36
C LEU A 235 8.38 16.15 -17.33
N SER A 236 7.88 15.17 -18.05
CA SER A 236 6.48 14.74 -18.00
C SER A 236 6.42 13.26 -18.43
N PRO A 237 5.41 12.50 -18.00
CA PRO A 237 5.22 11.12 -18.46
C PRO A 237 5.28 11.01 -19.98
N LYS A 238 4.62 11.94 -20.68
CA LYS A 238 4.62 11.99 -22.15
C LYS A 238 6.02 12.14 -22.73
N ASN A 239 6.87 12.98 -22.15
CA ASN A 239 8.22 13.19 -22.67
C ASN A 239 9.15 12.02 -22.35
N ILE A 240 9.02 11.40 -21.18
CA ILE A 240 9.74 10.15 -20.86
C ILE A 240 9.37 9.06 -21.88
N HIS A 241 8.07 8.88 -22.14
CA HIS A 241 7.59 7.96 -23.16
C HIS A 241 8.16 8.26 -24.54
N ASN A 242 8.10 9.53 -24.97
CA ASN A 242 8.59 9.97 -26.27
C ASN A 242 10.09 9.74 -26.41
N GLU A 243 10.90 10.05 -25.40
CA GLU A 243 12.36 9.86 -25.44
C GLU A 243 12.73 8.38 -25.53
N LEU A 244 12.11 7.53 -24.71
CA LEU A 244 12.34 6.08 -24.72
C LEU A 244 11.87 5.41 -26.02
N ILE A 245 10.81 5.92 -26.64
CA ILE A 245 10.28 5.38 -27.91
C ILE A 245 11.05 5.91 -29.13
N LYS A 246 11.32 7.23 -29.19
CA LYS A 246 11.82 7.89 -30.40
C LYS A 246 13.32 7.67 -30.57
N ASN A 247 14.09 7.87 -29.52
CA ASN A 247 15.54 7.85 -29.56
C ASN A 247 16.10 6.46 -29.20
N GLN A 248 17.38 6.26 -29.45
CA GLN A 248 18.14 5.09 -29.01
C GLN A 248 19.01 5.51 -27.83
N TRP A 249 18.90 4.78 -26.72
CA TRP A 249 19.67 5.02 -25.50
C TRP A 249 20.42 3.76 -25.13
N ASP A 250 21.68 3.89 -24.76
CA ASP A 250 22.51 2.79 -24.27
C ASP A 250 22.39 2.64 -22.75
N ILE A 251 22.28 3.78 -22.06
CA ILE A 251 22.16 3.86 -20.59
C ILE A 251 21.00 4.80 -20.23
N VAL A 252 20.18 4.39 -19.26
CA VAL A 252 19.19 5.26 -18.61
C VAL A 252 19.55 5.38 -17.13
N VAL A 253 19.68 6.61 -16.65
CA VAL A 253 19.92 6.90 -15.23
C VAL A 253 18.70 7.62 -14.67
N TYR A 254 18.09 7.06 -13.64
CA TYR A 254 17.04 7.71 -12.88
C TYR A 254 17.57 8.21 -11.54
N LEU A 255 17.32 9.47 -11.26
CA LEU A 255 17.64 10.15 -10.01
C LEU A 255 16.36 10.72 -9.42
N GLY A 256 15.92 10.22 -8.26
CA GLY A 256 14.70 10.68 -7.62
C GLY A 256 14.19 9.73 -6.55
N HIS A 257 13.04 10.05 -5.98
CA HIS A 257 12.38 9.15 -5.05
C HIS A 257 11.76 7.95 -5.78
N SER A 258 11.78 6.79 -5.14
CA SER A 258 11.09 5.60 -5.61
C SER A 258 10.50 4.85 -4.44
N GLN A 259 9.55 3.97 -4.72
CA GLN A 259 8.88 3.15 -3.71
C GLN A 259 8.68 1.73 -4.26
N THR A 260 8.98 0.72 -3.45
CA THR A 260 8.62 -0.68 -3.69
C THR A 260 7.40 -1.04 -2.83
N SER A 261 6.51 -1.90 -3.36
CA SER A 261 5.37 -2.47 -2.64
C SER A 261 5.84 -3.30 -1.44
N SER A 262 4.95 -3.50 -0.46
CA SER A 262 5.29 -4.23 0.77
C SER A 262 5.63 -5.70 0.57
N ASP A 263 5.21 -6.30 -0.56
CA ASP A 263 5.55 -7.66 -0.97
C ASP A 263 6.83 -7.74 -1.84
N GLY A 264 7.45 -6.59 -2.16
CA GLY A 264 8.70 -6.54 -2.90
C GLY A 264 8.59 -6.76 -4.40
N HIS A 265 7.36 -6.89 -4.93
CA HIS A 265 7.13 -7.29 -6.32
C HIS A 265 7.02 -6.13 -7.30
N ASP A 266 6.47 -4.99 -6.87
CA ASP A 266 6.21 -3.84 -7.73
C ASP A 266 6.94 -2.61 -7.21
N GLY A 267 7.43 -1.76 -8.12
CA GLY A 267 7.97 -0.47 -7.75
C GLY A 267 7.53 0.66 -8.68
N VAL A 268 7.69 1.90 -8.21
CA VAL A 268 7.34 3.11 -8.96
C VAL A 268 8.42 4.18 -8.85
N PHE A 269 8.70 4.84 -9.98
CA PHE A 269 9.49 6.07 -10.05
C PHE A 269 8.61 7.27 -9.68
N ILE A 270 9.02 8.09 -8.72
CA ILE A 270 8.30 9.32 -8.37
C ILE A 270 8.83 10.46 -9.25
N ILE A 271 8.01 10.87 -10.21
CA ILE A 271 8.39 11.88 -11.20
C ILE A 271 8.19 13.29 -10.62
N ASP A 272 7.09 13.51 -9.93
CA ASP A 272 6.74 14.73 -9.21
C ASP A 272 5.80 14.39 -8.03
N ASN A 273 5.23 15.39 -7.36
CA ASN A 273 4.37 15.19 -6.19
C ASN A 273 3.07 14.40 -6.48
N ASP A 274 2.60 14.41 -7.73
CA ASP A 274 1.30 13.84 -8.11
C ASP A 274 1.44 12.67 -9.10
N THR A 275 2.67 12.36 -9.53
CA THR A 275 2.97 11.42 -10.61
C THR A 275 3.95 10.34 -10.18
N ALA A 276 3.48 9.11 -10.14
CA ALA A 276 4.30 7.91 -9.98
C ALA A 276 4.20 7.04 -11.24
N LEU A 277 5.32 6.53 -11.75
CA LEU A 277 5.38 5.69 -12.94
C LEU A 277 5.98 4.32 -12.63
N SER A 278 5.20 3.27 -12.83
CA SER A 278 5.68 1.88 -12.78
C SER A 278 6.38 1.49 -14.09
N PRO A 279 7.54 0.80 -14.03
CA PRO A 279 8.14 0.15 -15.19
C PRO A 279 7.16 -0.76 -15.92
N ASP A 280 6.39 -1.60 -15.20
CA ASP A 280 5.53 -2.63 -15.79
C ASP A 280 4.15 -2.11 -16.23
N ASN A 281 3.57 -1.13 -15.52
CA ASN A 281 2.22 -0.64 -15.84
C ASN A 281 2.24 0.60 -16.74
N ASN A 282 3.14 1.54 -16.46
CA ASN A 282 3.17 2.81 -17.18
C ASN A 282 4.19 2.76 -18.32
N LEU A 283 5.43 2.37 -18.03
CA LEU A 283 6.55 2.52 -18.98
C LEU A 283 6.85 1.28 -19.84
N ARG A 284 6.14 0.16 -19.65
CA ARG A 284 6.50 -1.15 -20.22
C ARG A 284 6.74 -1.10 -21.72
N ASN A 285 5.77 -0.60 -22.48
CA ASN A 285 5.88 -0.52 -23.93
C ASN A 285 7.08 0.33 -24.37
N SER A 286 7.32 1.46 -23.70
CA SER A 286 8.44 2.35 -24.00
C SER A 286 9.79 1.72 -23.66
N LEU A 287 9.89 1.03 -22.52
CA LEU A 287 11.10 0.35 -22.10
C LEU A 287 11.38 -0.89 -22.96
N GLU A 288 10.38 -1.68 -23.32
CA GLU A 288 10.53 -2.80 -24.27
C GLU A 288 11.04 -2.31 -25.63
N ILE A 289 10.55 -1.14 -26.11
CA ILE A 289 11.05 -0.50 -27.33
C ILE A 289 12.50 -0.03 -27.14
N ALA A 290 12.83 0.61 -26.01
CA ALA A 290 14.18 1.06 -25.72
C ALA A 290 15.18 -0.12 -25.65
N VAL A 291 14.81 -1.23 -25.00
CA VAL A 291 15.58 -2.48 -24.97
C VAL A 291 15.80 -3.03 -26.37
N LYS A 292 14.75 -3.10 -27.20
CA LYS A 292 14.88 -3.52 -28.61
C LYS A 292 15.76 -2.60 -29.43
N LYS A 293 15.89 -1.34 -29.05
CA LYS A 293 16.76 -0.34 -29.69
C LYS A 293 18.20 -0.35 -29.16
N GLY A 294 18.52 -1.08 -28.10
CA GLY A 294 19.88 -1.20 -27.59
C GLY A 294 20.11 -0.69 -26.16
N LEU A 295 19.06 -0.44 -25.36
CA LEU A 295 19.23 -0.12 -23.95
C LEU A 295 19.90 -1.29 -23.20
N LYS A 296 21.11 -1.06 -22.68
CA LYS A 296 21.94 -2.06 -22.01
C LYS A 296 21.97 -1.92 -20.49
N LEU A 297 21.97 -0.70 -19.97
CA LEU A 297 22.09 -0.44 -18.53
C LEU A 297 21.02 0.53 -18.04
N VAL A 298 20.35 0.17 -16.94
CA VAL A 298 19.49 1.10 -16.19
C VAL A 298 20.03 1.27 -14.77
N ILE A 299 20.28 2.50 -14.36
CA ILE A 299 20.73 2.82 -13.00
C ILE A 299 19.60 3.59 -12.29
N CYS A 300 18.98 2.94 -11.31
CA CYS A 300 17.97 3.52 -10.44
C CYS A 300 18.65 3.93 -9.13
N ASN A 301 19.18 5.15 -9.14
CA ASN A 301 19.87 5.72 -7.99
C ASN A 301 18.86 6.43 -7.08
N SER A 302 17.88 5.66 -6.59
CA SER A 302 16.67 6.12 -5.90
C SER A 302 16.52 5.45 -4.53
N CYS A 303 15.56 5.92 -3.72
CA CYS A 303 15.44 5.53 -2.32
C CYS A 303 14.90 4.08 -2.07
N ASP A 304 14.35 3.40 -3.06
CA ASP A 304 13.86 2.02 -2.89
C ASP A 304 13.65 1.37 -4.27
N GLY A 305 14.56 0.49 -4.69
CA GLY A 305 14.65 0.07 -6.08
C GLY A 305 14.50 -1.43 -6.36
N LEU A 306 14.34 -2.31 -5.36
CA LEU A 306 14.29 -3.75 -5.64
C LEU A 306 13.06 -4.16 -6.48
N GLY A 307 11.87 -3.62 -6.18
CA GLY A 307 10.68 -3.88 -7.00
C GLY A 307 10.83 -3.37 -8.43
N ILE A 308 11.38 -2.16 -8.58
CA ILE A 308 11.72 -1.57 -9.88
C ILE A 308 12.69 -2.46 -10.64
N GLY A 309 13.76 -2.92 -9.98
CA GLY A 309 14.78 -3.78 -10.57
C GLY A 309 14.20 -5.09 -11.09
N ARG A 310 13.28 -5.71 -10.34
CA ARG A 310 12.57 -6.91 -10.77
C ARG A 310 11.70 -6.65 -12.01
N GLN A 311 10.94 -5.55 -12.02
CA GLN A 311 10.11 -5.19 -13.16
C GLN A 311 10.95 -4.88 -14.41
N LEU A 312 12.06 -4.14 -14.27
CA LEU A 312 12.99 -3.87 -15.37
C LEU A 312 13.64 -5.15 -15.92
N ALA A 313 14.05 -6.07 -15.05
CA ALA A 313 14.58 -7.37 -15.46
C ALA A 313 13.48 -8.20 -16.17
N ASN A 314 12.24 -8.10 -15.71
CA ASN A 314 11.07 -8.70 -16.35
C ASN A 314 10.66 -8.05 -17.68
N ILE A 315 11.13 -6.85 -17.97
CA ILE A 315 10.98 -6.19 -19.28
C ILE A 315 12.09 -6.64 -20.23
N GLY A 316 13.20 -7.14 -19.69
CA GLY A 316 14.36 -7.61 -20.46
C GLY A 316 15.51 -6.63 -20.52
N VAL A 317 15.58 -5.66 -19.58
CA VAL A 317 16.77 -4.82 -19.42
C VAL A 317 17.95 -5.71 -18.99
N PRO A 318 19.07 -5.72 -19.73
CA PRO A 318 20.19 -6.64 -19.47
C PRO A 318 20.91 -6.43 -18.14
N HIS A 319 21.16 -5.17 -17.79
CA HIS A 319 21.92 -4.77 -16.61
C HIS A 319 21.18 -3.69 -15.86
N ILE A 320 20.99 -3.88 -14.56
CA ILE A 320 20.23 -2.97 -13.71
C ILE A 320 20.97 -2.77 -12.39
N ILE A 321 21.15 -1.52 -11.98
CA ILE A 321 21.66 -1.16 -10.66
C ILE A 321 20.55 -0.46 -9.90
N VAL A 322 20.21 -0.96 -8.71
CA VAL A 322 19.19 -0.39 -7.81
C VAL A 322 19.73 -0.25 -6.39
N MET A 323 19.17 0.64 -5.58
CA MET A 323 19.45 0.68 -4.14
C MET A 323 18.42 -0.16 -3.39
N LYS A 324 18.88 -1.00 -2.45
CA LYS A 324 18.01 -1.85 -1.63
C LYS A 324 17.19 -1.10 -0.58
N GLU A 325 17.69 0.05 -0.12
CA GLU A 325 17.09 0.84 0.95
C GLU A 325 17.30 2.35 0.69
N PRO A 326 16.55 3.24 1.38
CA PRO A 326 16.66 4.69 1.21
C PRO A 326 18.06 5.22 1.45
N ILE A 327 18.62 5.92 0.46
CA ILE A 327 19.98 6.46 0.49
C ILE A 327 19.94 7.98 0.45
N ALA A 328 20.84 8.63 1.20
CA ALA A 328 20.97 10.09 1.16
C ALA A 328 21.39 10.53 -0.24
N VAL A 329 20.80 11.63 -0.73
CA VAL A 329 21.09 12.17 -2.07
C VAL A 329 22.60 12.31 -2.29
N ARG A 330 23.35 12.90 -1.34
CA ARG A 330 24.82 13.05 -1.46
C ARG A 330 25.58 11.72 -1.63
N VAL A 331 25.14 10.65 -0.98
CA VAL A 331 25.78 9.33 -1.03
C VAL A 331 25.44 8.65 -2.36
N ALA A 332 24.19 8.75 -2.80
CA ALA A 332 23.73 8.31 -4.11
C ALA A 332 24.52 9.02 -5.23
N LEU A 333 24.74 10.33 -5.08
CA LEU A 333 25.52 11.11 -6.03
C LEU A 333 26.99 10.70 -6.04
N ARG A 334 27.60 10.54 -4.86
CA ARG A 334 28.99 10.06 -4.76
C ARG A 334 29.17 8.70 -5.42
N PHE A 335 28.21 7.80 -5.24
CA PHE A 335 28.21 6.51 -5.92
C PHE A 335 28.34 6.69 -7.44
N LEU A 336 27.57 7.60 -8.05
CA LEU A 336 27.66 7.86 -9.49
C LEU A 336 28.96 8.56 -9.90
N GLU A 337 29.47 9.49 -9.09
CA GLU A 337 30.75 10.18 -9.33
C GLU A 337 31.92 9.22 -9.42
N VAL A 338 31.87 8.09 -8.70
CA VAL A 338 32.93 7.07 -8.75
C VAL A 338 32.60 5.98 -9.76
N PHE A 339 31.35 5.53 -9.82
CA PHE A 339 30.94 4.44 -10.69
C PHE A 339 31.06 4.80 -12.18
N LEU A 340 30.49 5.93 -12.61
CA LEU A 340 30.41 6.28 -14.03
C LEU A 340 31.79 6.46 -14.67
N PRO A 341 32.76 7.19 -14.07
CA PRO A 341 34.06 7.37 -14.72
C PRO A 341 34.82 6.05 -14.87
N ASN A 342 34.80 5.20 -13.84
CA ASN A 342 35.43 3.88 -13.92
C ASN A 342 34.80 3.02 -15.03
N PHE A 343 33.47 3.02 -15.14
CA PHE A 343 32.76 2.28 -16.18
C PHE A 343 33.02 2.85 -17.59
N LEU A 344 33.11 4.19 -17.70
CA LEU A 344 33.38 4.87 -18.96
C LEU A 344 34.85 4.77 -19.41
N GLU A 345 35.78 4.50 -18.48
CA GLU A 345 37.20 4.25 -18.73
C GLU A 345 37.52 2.76 -18.94
N TYR A 346 36.58 2.01 -19.52
CA TYR A 346 36.75 0.62 -19.98
C TYR A 346 36.87 -0.44 -18.88
N LYS A 347 36.57 -0.11 -17.61
CA LYS A 347 36.39 -1.16 -16.60
C LYS A 347 35.06 -1.89 -16.82
N SER A 348 35.00 -3.13 -16.36
CA SER A 348 33.74 -3.87 -16.39
C SER A 348 32.69 -3.26 -15.47
N LEU A 349 31.42 -3.50 -15.76
CA LEU A 349 30.30 -3.08 -14.92
C LEU A 349 30.47 -3.49 -13.44
N GLN A 350 30.89 -4.73 -13.20
CA GLN A 350 31.06 -5.30 -11.86
C GLN A 350 32.28 -4.68 -11.16
N GLU A 351 33.40 -4.51 -11.86
CA GLU A 351 34.58 -3.85 -11.30
C GLU A 351 34.30 -2.39 -10.91
N SER A 352 33.56 -1.68 -11.76
CA SER A 352 33.17 -0.29 -11.52
C SER A 352 32.24 -0.18 -10.31
N LEU A 353 31.33 -1.15 -10.14
CA LEU A 353 30.46 -1.26 -8.97
C LEU A 353 31.26 -1.56 -7.70
N THR A 354 32.20 -2.49 -7.76
CA THR A 354 33.11 -2.81 -6.65
C THR A 354 33.87 -1.57 -6.17
N ILE A 355 34.48 -0.82 -7.08
CA ILE A 355 35.22 0.40 -6.76
C ILE A 355 34.29 1.44 -6.10
N ALA A 356 33.09 1.63 -6.64
CA ALA A 356 32.11 2.54 -6.04
C ALA A 356 31.68 2.10 -4.64
N ARG A 357 31.49 0.79 -4.39
CA ARG A 357 31.20 0.27 -3.03
C ARG A 357 32.37 0.49 -2.08
N GLN A 358 33.61 0.35 -2.53
CA GLN A 358 34.81 0.60 -1.73
C GLN A 358 34.90 2.07 -1.32
N GLU A 359 34.60 2.99 -2.23
CA GLU A 359 34.51 4.42 -1.91
C GLU A 359 33.50 4.70 -0.80
N LEU A 360 32.32 4.09 -0.88
CA LEU A 360 31.27 4.25 0.14
C LEU A 360 31.65 3.69 1.52
N ARG A 361 32.78 2.97 1.65
CA ARG A 361 33.31 2.48 2.94
C ARG A 361 34.29 3.44 3.59
N LEU A 362 34.77 4.49 2.90
CA LEU A 362 35.75 5.42 3.43
C LEU A 362 35.20 6.21 4.64
N HIS A 363 36.09 6.56 5.58
CA HIS A 363 35.75 7.21 6.85
C HIS A 363 34.89 8.49 6.71
N GLU A 364 35.08 9.24 5.62
CA GLU A 364 34.29 10.45 5.34
C GLU A 364 32.80 10.14 5.09
N PHE A 365 32.50 8.98 4.49
CA PHE A 365 31.14 8.48 4.28
C PHE A 365 30.69 7.54 5.41
N GLU A 366 31.59 7.03 6.24
CA GLU A 366 31.23 6.21 7.39
C GLU A 366 30.30 6.94 8.37
N VAL A 367 30.40 8.29 8.46
CA VAL A 367 29.53 9.15 9.28
C VAL A 367 28.14 9.31 8.65
N ASP A 368 28.10 9.49 7.34
CA ASP A 368 26.93 9.93 6.57
C ASP A 368 26.19 8.79 5.85
N ALA A 369 26.77 7.60 5.85
CA ALA A 369 26.44 6.49 4.95
C ALA A 369 26.75 5.13 5.61
N ALA A 370 26.51 5.00 6.93
CA ALA A 370 26.72 3.76 7.65
C ALA A 370 26.03 2.58 6.93
N SER A 371 26.82 1.55 6.59
CA SER A 371 26.38 0.36 5.83
C SER A 371 25.89 0.63 4.39
N SER A 372 26.06 1.85 3.86
CA SER A 372 25.61 2.24 2.50
C SER A 372 26.28 1.45 1.37
N SER A 373 27.53 0.99 1.57
CA SER A 373 28.25 0.14 0.61
C SER A 373 27.56 -1.20 0.33
N LEU A 374 26.59 -1.61 1.17
CA LEU A 374 25.78 -2.80 0.97
C LEU A 374 24.48 -2.51 0.19
N LEU A 375 24.14 -1.25 -0.09
CA LEU A 375 22.85 -0.87 -0.68
C LEU A 375 22.78 -1.04 -2.20
N PRO A 376 23.80 -0.68 -2.99
CA PRO A 376 23.77 -0.95 -4.42
C PRO A 376 23.56 -2.44 -4.67
N ARG A 377 22.67 -2.79 -5.59
CA ARG A 377 22.44 -4.17 -6.02
C ARG A 377 22.44 -4.24 -7.53
N LEU A 378 23.29 -5.12 -8.05
CA LEU A 378 23.33 -5.48 -9.46
C LEU A 378 22.33 -6.60 -9.74
N ILE A 379 21.49 -6.39 -10.74
CA ILE A 379 20.68 -7.43 -11.39
C ILE A 379 21.19 -7.54 -12.82
N GLU A 380 21.58 -8.73 -13.22
CA GLU A 380 22.24 -8.95 -14.50
C GLU A 380 21.76 -10.24 -15.17
N ASN A 381 21.64 -10.18 -16.48
CA ASN A 381 21.40 -11.34 -17.33
C ASN A 381 22.72 -12.09 -17.60
N PRO A 382 22.90 -13.34 -17.12
CA PRO A 382 24.14 -14.11 -17.26
C PRO A 382 24.44 -14.50 -18.70
N GLU A 383 23.44 -14.41 -19.60
CA GLU A 383 23.63 -14.66 -21.03
C GLU A 383 24.28 -13.48 -21.77
N GLU A 384 24.38 -12.30 -21.15
CA GLU A 384 25.15 -11.20 -21.73
C GLU A 384 26.64 -11.37 -21.39
N PRO A 385 27.56 -11.03 -22.30
CA PRO A 385 28.97 -10.91 -21.95
C PRO A 385 29.16 -9.84 -20.86
N PRO A 386 30.30 -9.83 -20.15
CA PRO A 386 30.64 -8.74 -19.24
C PRO A 386 30.48 -7.39 -19.96
N LEU A 387 29.66 -6.51 -19.40
CA LEU A 387 29.44 -5.19 -19.99
C LEU A 387 30.70 -4.35 -19.78
N ILE A 388 31.42 -4.11 -20.87
CA ILE A 388 32.62 -3.29 -20.97
C ILE A 388 32.42 -2.37 -22.18
N LEU A 389 32.84 -1.12 -22.09
CA LEU A 389 32.79 -0.22 -23.24
C LEU A 389 33.80 -0.64 -24.32
N PRO A 390 33.46 -0.53 -25.61
CA PRO A 390 34.39 -0.81 -26.70
C PRO A 390 35.56 0.19 -26.68
N LEU A 391 36.77 -0.29 -26.93
CA LEU A 391 37.95 0.56 -27.16
C LEU A 391 37.71 1.46 -28.38
N PRO A 392 38.23 2.71 -28.40
CA PRO A 392 38.20 3.53 -29.61
C PRO A 392 38.97 2.80 -30.73
N PRO A 393 38.54 2.93 -32.00
CA PRO A 393 39.30 2.36 -33.10
C PRO A 393 40.71 2.95 -33.12
N GLU A 394 41.73 2.08 -33.14
CA GLU A 394 43.13 2.47 -33.35
C GLU A 394 43.27 3.07 -34.75
N ASN A 395 43.89 4.26 -34.84
CA ASN A 395 44.19 4.91 -36.11
C ASN A 395 45.29 4.12 -36.84
N THR A 396 44.90 3.13 -37.64
CA THR A 396 45.72 2.69 -38.78
C THR A 396 45.36 3.57 -39.97
N GLU A 397 46.20 4.57 -40.22
CA GLU A 397 46.29 5.26 -41.50
C GLU A 397 46.63 4.23 -42.58
N GLU A 398 45.77 4.08 -43.60
CA GLU A 398 46.24 3.78 -44.95
C GLU A 398 45.25 4.30 -46.01
N ASN A 399 45.84 5.01 -46.97
CA ASN A 399 45.26 5.73 -48.10
C ASN A 399 44.18 4.95 -48.87
N HIS A 400 43.14 5.66 -49.33
CA HIS A 400 42.83 5.72 -50.77
C HIS A 400 41.97 6.93 -51.15
N GLN A 401 42.36 7.54 -52.26
CA GLN A 401 41.90 8.81 -52.83
C GLN A 401 40.49 8.78 -53.45
N ASN A 402 39.85 9.96 -53.40
CA ASN A 402 38.98 10.62 -54.40
C ASN A 402 37.98 9.78 -55.23
N ASN A 403 36.70 10.20 -55.22
CA ASN A 403 36.07 10.87 -56.37
C ASN A 403 34.70 11.49 -56.06
N HIS A 404 34.45 12.63 -56.72
CA HIS A 404 33.23 13.43 -56.76
C HIS A 404 31.99 12.68 -57.27
N GLU A 405 30.76 13.09 -56.87
CA GLU A 405 29.73 13.59 -57.82
C GLU A 405 28.42 14.08 -57.15
N GLN A 406 27.63 14.80 -57.95
CA GLN A 406 26.65 15.85 -57.64
C GLN A 406 25.25 15.42 -57.16
N SER A 407 24.61 16.37 -56.46
CA SER A 407 23.19 16.43 -56.11
C SER A 407 22.23 16.63 -57.30
N ARG A 408 21.04 16.02 -57.25
CA ARG A 408 19.82 16.43 -58.01
C ARG A 408 18.59 16.48 -57.08
N PRO A 409 17.63 17.41 -57.28
CA PRO A 409 16.42 17.51 -56.47
C PRO A 409 15.23 16.75 -57.09
N LEU A 410 14.37 16.17 -56.26
CA LEU A 410 13.13 15.49 -56.66
C LEU A 410 11.90 16.34 -56.34
N ARG A 411 11.04 16.53 -57.36
CA ARG A 411 9.72 17.19 -57.31
C ARG A 411 8.66 16.30 -56.66
N LEU A 412 7.84 16.87 -55.78
CA LEU A 412 6.67 16.21 -55.15
C LEU A 412 5.50 16.05 -56.13
N SER A 413 4.83 14.89 -56.09
CA SER A 413 3.62 14.59 -56.86
C SER A 413 2.37 14.38 -55.97
N SER A 414 1.22 14.57 -56.61
CA SER A 414 -0.17 14.70 -56.11
C SER A 414 -0.71 13.65 -55.11
N ARG A 415 0.02 12.56 -54.81
CA ARG A 415 -0.47 11.45 -53.96
C ARG A 415 -0.54 11.78 -52.46
N TRP A 416 0.24 12.77 -52.00
CA TRP A 416 0.29 13.14 -50.58
C TRP A 416 -0.98 13.82 -50.07
N LYS A 417 -1.75 14.48 -50.96
CA LYS A 417 -3.01 15.12 -50.58
C LYS A 417 -4.11 14.11 -50.23
N GLN A 418 -4.10 12.95 -50.88
CA GLN A 418 -5.05 11.85 -50.57
C GLN A 418 -4.67 11.11 -49.28
N ALA A 419 -3.36 10.93 -49.02
CA ALA A 419 -2.88 10.35 -47.76
C ALA A 419 -3.21 11.24 -46.54
N LEU A 420 -3.11 12.57 -46.69
CA LEU A 420 -3.42 13.51 -45.62
C LEU A 420 -4.92 13.47 -45.23
N LEU A 421 -5.82 13.33 -46.21
CA LEU A 421 -7.27 13.23 -45.98
C LEU A 421 -7.64 11.92 -45.27
N PHE A 422 -6.95 10.82 -45.57
CA PHE A 422 -7.16 9.54 -44.89
C PHE A 422 -6.69 9.56 -43.42
N ILE A 423 -5.53 10.20 -43.17
CA ILE A 423 -5.00 10.40 -41.81
C ILE A 423 -5.93 11.30 -40.99
N LEU A 424 -6.51 12.34 -41.60
CA LEU A 424 -7.46 13.23 -40.93
C LEU A 424 -8.76 12.49 -40.55
N SER A 425 -9.26 11.61 -41.42
CA SER A 425 -10.43 10.76 -41.14
C SER A 425 -10.17 9.78 -39.98
N ILE A 426 -8.97 9.20 -39.91
CA ILE A 426 -8.54 8.34 -38.80
C ILE A 426 -8.43 9.14 -37.50
N LEU A 427 -7.91 10.37 -37.56
CA LEU A 427 -7.81 11.25 -36.38
C LEU A 427 -9.17 11.70 -35.86
N VAL A 428 -10.13 11.97 -36.76
CA VAL A 428 -11.51 12.33 -36.38
C VAL A 428 -12.26 11.11 -35.82
N THR A 429 -12.06 9.93 -36.38
CA THR A 429 -12.67 8.70 -35.81
C THR A 429 -12.04 8.32 -34.47
N LEU A 430 -10.72 8.48 -34.30
CA LEU A 430 -10.04 8.32 -33.01
C LEU A 430 -10.47 9.38 -32.00
N SER A 431 -10.71 10.64 -32.40
CA SER A 431 -11.19 11.68 -31.48
C SER A 431 -12.64 11.44 -31.05
N VAL A 432 -13.49 10.96 -31.94
CA VAL A 432 -14.87 10.53 -31.63
C VAL A 432 -14.87 9.31 -30.72
N LEU A 433 -13.94 8.36 -30.87
CA LEU A 433 -13.76 7.22 -29.94
C LEU A 433 -13.24 7.66 -28.57
N TYR A 434 -12.37 8.68 -28.52
CA TYR A 434 -11.81 9.21 -27.27
C TYR A 434 -12.83 10.04 -26.47
N TRP A 435 -13.69 10.80 -27.15
CA TRP A 435 -14.82 11.51 -26.52
C TRP A 435 -16.04 10.60 -26.28
N GLY A 436 -16.12 9.45 -26.96
CA GLY A 436 -17.22 8.48 -26.87
C GLY A 436 -17.12 7.45 -25.73
N GLY A 437 -16.21 7.61 -24.77
CA GLY A 437 -16.21 6.83 -23.52
C GLY A 437 -15.46 5.48 -23.54
N VAL A 438 -14.54 5.24 -24.47
CA VAL A 438 -13.82 3.94 -24.57
C VAL A 438 -12.63 3.81 -23.60
N PHE A 439 -12.18 4.91 -22.97
CA PHE A 439 -11.10 4.92 -21.97
C PHE A 439 -11.47 5.74 -20.72
N SER A 440 -12.52 5.35 -19.99
CA SER A 440 -12.75 5.88 -18.64
C SER A 440 -11.78 5.25 -17.63
N TYR A 441 -11.29 6.05 -16.69
CA TYR A 441 -10.50 5.56 -15.55
C TYR A 441 -11.34 4.56 -14.74
N ASP A 442 -10.69 3.48 -14.28
CA ASP A 442 -11.32 2.36 -13.58
C ASP A 442 -10.56 2.11 -12.29
N ALA A 443 -11.16 2.46 -11.15
CA ALA A 443 -10.50 2.41 -9.85
C ALA A 443 -10.12 0.99 -9.44
N SER A 444 -10.79 -0.03 -9.99
CA SER A 444 -10.52 -1.45 -9.69
C SER A 444 -9.18 -1.97 -10.25
N LYS A 445 -8.49 -1.16 -11.06
CA LYS A 445 -7.14 -1.47 -11.56
C LYS A 445 -6.03 -1.04 -10.61
N ASP A 446 -6.34 -0.21 -9.62
CA ASP A 446 -5.37 0.18 -8.61
C ASP A 446 -5.26 -0.88 -7.51
N PRO A 447 -4.05 -1.14 -6.97
CA PRO A 447 -3.88 -2.08 -5.86
C PRO A 447 -4.76 -1.74 -4.67
N GLU A 448 -5.19 -2.78 -3.95
CA GLU A 448 -6.07 -2.68 -2.77
C GLU A 448 -7.50 -2.18 -3.09
N ILE A 449 -7.90 -2.20 -4.37
CA ILE A 449 -9.25 -1.93 -4.86
C ILE A 449 -9.65 -3.05 -5.83
N SER A 450 -10.81 -3.66 -5.64
CA SER A 450 -11.18 -4.87 -6.38
C SER A 450 -12.68 -5.02 -6.62
N LEU A 451 -13.04 -5.36 -7.86
CA LEU A 451 -14.32 -5.94 -8.25
C LEU A 451 -14.30 -7.49 -8.21
N GLY A 452 -13.12 -8.08 -8.09
CA GLY A 452 -12.91 -9.52 -8.10
C GLY A 452 -11.57 -9.95 -8.70
N GLU A 453 -10.80 -9.02 -9.28
CA GLU A 453 -9.46 -9.25 -9.83
C GLU A 453 -8.34 -9.33 -8.78
N GLU A 454 -8.59 -8.88 -7.54
CA GLU A 454 -7.70 -9.02 -6.39
C GLU A 454 -8.44 -9.65 -5.20
N ILE A 455 -7.75 -10.45 -4.38
CA ILE A 455 -8.25 -10.95 -3.08
C ILE A 455 -7.66 -10.08 -1.97
N LEU A 456 -8.50 -9.31 -1.29
CA LEU A 456 -8.10 -8.32 -0.27
C LEU A 456 -8.06 -8.94 1.13
N LEU A 457 -8.94 -9.88 1.46
CA LEU A 457 -8.83 -10.65 2.71
C LEU A 457 -7.69 -11.65 2.62
N LYS A 458 -6.65 -11.44 3.44
CA LYS A 458 -5.48 -12.35 3.51
C LYS A 458 -5.87 -13.81 3.76
N THR A 459 -6.90 -14.07 4.57
CA THR A 459 -7.39 -15.42 4.87
C THR A 459 -7.94 -16.16 3.64
N ASN A 460 -8.37 -15.42 2.62
CA ASN A 460 -8.93 -15.99 1.40
C ASN A 460 -7.84 -16.34 0.37
N ARG A 461 -6.64 -15.74 0.46
CA ARG A 461 -5.54 -15.93 -0.50
C ARG A 461 -4.98 -17.36 -0.52
N GLN A 462 -5.23 -18.14 0.53
CA GLN A 462 -4.76 -19.52 0.66
C GLN A 462 -5.67 -20.53 -0.05
N ASP A 463 -6.89 -20.14 -0.49
CA ASP A 463 -7.82 -21.06 -1.14
C ASP A 463 -7.68 -21.02 -2.67
N ASN A 464 -7.22 -22.13 -3.25
CA ASN A 464 -7.00 -22.29 -4.69
C ASN A 464 -8.27 -22.05 -5.54
N ILE A 465 -9.48 -22.37 -5.04
CA ILE A 465 -10.71 -22.16 -5.82
C ILE A 465 -11.05 -20.67 -5.89
N ILE A 466 -10.83 -19.93 -4.80
CA ILE A 466 -11.02 -18.47 -4.77
C ILE A 466 -10.02 -17.83 -5.73
N GLU A 467 -8.75 -18.24 -5.69
CA GLU A 467 -7.70 -17.71 -6.58
C GLU A 467 -7.99 -17.98 -8.06
N ARG A 468 -8.49 -19.17 -8.40
CA ARG A 468 -8.96 -19.46 -9.76
C ARG A 468 -10.17 -18.61 -10.14
N GLY A 469 -11.09 -18.36 -9.21
CA GLY A 469 -12.23 -17.46 -9.43
C GLY A 469 -11.79 -16.03 -9.72
N ARG A 470 -10.80 -15.53 -8.97
CA ARG A 470 -10.15 -14.23 -9.16
C ARG A 470 -9.50 -14.13 -10.54
N GLN A 471 -8.74 -15.14 -10.95
CA GLN A 471 -8.11 -15.20 -12.28
C GLN A 471 -9.16 -15.19 -13.40
N ALA A 472 -10.21 -16.00 -13.28
CA ALA A 472 -11.30 -16.03 -14.25
C ALA A 472 -12.00 -14.67 -14.34
N PHE A 473 -12.25 -14.00 -13.21
CA PHE A 473 -12.82 -12.66 -13.20
C PHE A 473 -11.91 -11.64 -13.91
N LYS A 474 -10.60 -11.63 -13.57
CA LYS A 474 -9.59 -10.76 -14.19
C LYS A 474 -9.49 -10.97 -15.70
N ASN A 475 -9.61 -12.22 -16.17
CA ASN A 475 -9.61 -12.58 -17.58
C ASN A 475 -10.96 -12.31 -18.28
N LYS A 476 -11.95 -11.75 -17.57
CA LYS A 476 -13.33 -11.51 -18.04
C LYS A 476 -14.09 -12.80 -18.40
N GLU A 477 -13.64 -13.93 -17.88
CA GLU A 477 -14.29 -15.24 -17.99
C GLU A 477 -15.41 -15.37 -16.95
N TYR A 478 -16.36 -14.42 -16.97
CA TYR A 478 -17.32 -14.25 -15.87
C TYR A 478 -18.17 -15.50 -15.58
N LYS A 479 -18.55 -16.26 -16.61
CA LYS A 479 -19.28 -17.53 -16.42
C LYS A 479 -18.50 -18.53 -15.57
N GLN A 480 -17.18 -18.61 -15.76
CA GLN A 480 -16.32 -19.48 -14.97
C GLN A 480 -16.08 -18.91 -13.57
N ALA A 481 -15.89 -17.60 -13.46
CA ALA A 481 -15.77 -16.91 -12.17
C ALA A 481 -17.00 -17.15 -11.28
N ILE A 482 -18.21 -17.04 -11.85
CA ILE A 482 -19.48 -17.33 -11.16
C ILE A 482 -19.47 -18.75 -10.58
N GLN A 483 -19.08 -19.76 -11.38
CA GLN A 483 -19.04 -21.15 -10.92
C GLN A 483 -18.03 -21.37 -9.79
N LEU A 484 -16.84 -20.78 -9.91
CA LEU A 484 -15.75 -20.94 -8.93
C LEU A 484 -16.05 -20.21 -7.61
N PHE A 485 -16.56 -18.98 -7.67
CA PHE A 485 -16.98 -18.27 -6.46
C PHE A 485 -18.19 -18.93 -5.82
N LYS A 486 -19.15 -19.45 -6.60
CA LYS A 486 -20.27 -20.22 -6.06
C LYS A 486 -19.80 -21.46 -5.30
N LYS A 487 -18.89 -22.24 -5.90
CA LYS A 487 -18.26 -23.40 -5.26
C LYS A 487 -17.51 -23.03 -3.98
N SER A 488 -16.92 -21.84 -3.94
CA SER A 488 -16.27 -21.32 -2.73
C SER A 488 -17.28 -20.94 -1.64
N LEU A 489 -18.40 -20.31 -2.01
CA LEU A 489 -19.50 -19.99 -1.09
C LEU A 489 -20.21 -21.21 -0.52
N ASP A 490 -20.28 -22.31 -1.28
CA ASP A 490 -20.87 -23.56 -0.76
C ASP A 490 -20.03 -24.13 0.42
N ARG A 491 -18.72 -23.83 0.44
CA ARG A 491 -17.80 -24.19 1.55
C ARG A 491 -17.71 -23.09 2.62
N LEU A 492 -17.72 -21.82 2.19
CA LEU A 492 -17.54 -20.63 3.02
C LEU A 492 -18.74 -19.67 2.91
N PRO A 493 -19.94 -20.10 3.34
CA PRO A 493 -21.17 -19.34 3.12
C PRO A 493 -21.20 -18.00 3.88
N ASN A 494 -20.39 -17.83 4.92
CA ASN A 494 -20.32 -16.56 5.68
C ASN A 494 -19.20 -15.60 5.23
N ASN A 495 -18.65 -15.80 4.02
CA ASN A 495 -17.56 -14.97 3.50
C ASN A 495 -18.11 -13.82 2.62
N PRO A 496 -18.09 -12.57 3.09
CA PRO A 496 -18.70 -11.47 2.36
C PRO A 496 -17.91 -11.04 1.12
N GLU A 497 -16.58 -11.12 1.14
CA GLU A 497 -15.75 -10.74 -0.02
C GLU A 497 -16.04 -11.67 -1.20
N ILE A 498 -16.02 -13.00 -0.98
CA ILE A 498 -16.35 -13.97 -2.02
C ILE A 498 -17.79 -13.76 -2.52
N ARG A 499 -18.73 -13.43 -1.61
CA ARG A 499 -20.12 -13.17 -1.99
C ARG A 499 -20.26 -11.92 -2.87
N ILE A 500 -19.50 -10.87 -2.57
CA ILE A 500 -19.44 -9.67 -3.40
C ILE A 500 -18.86 -10.02 -4.77
N TYR A 501 -17.74 -10.74 -4.84
CA TYR A 501 -17.12 -11.11 -6.13
C TYR A 501 -17.99 -12.06 -6.96
N TYR A 502 -18.69 -12.99 -6.33
CA TYR A 502 -19.72 -13.80 -6.98
C TYR A 502 -20.80 -12.93 -7.62
N ASN A 503 -21.33 -11.95 -6.89
CA ASN A 503 -22.37 -11.07 -7.40
C ASN A 503 -21.84 -10.05 -8.43
N ASN A 504 -20.60 -9.58 -8.29
CA ASN A 504 -19.94 -8.75 -9.30
C ASN A 504 -19.76 -9.49 -10.62
N ALA A 505 -19.42 -10.79 -10.56
CA ALA A 505 -19.28 -11.65 -11.73
C ALA A 505 -20.63 -11.89 -12.42
N ARG A 506 -21.69 -12.10 -11.63
CA ARG A 506 -23.06 -12.19 -12.15
C ARG A 506 -23.50 -10.90 -12.82
N ALA A 507 -23.30 -9.77 -12.16
CA ALA A 507 -23.64 -8.46 -12.71
C ALA A 507 -22.92 -8.21 -14.05
N ALA A 508 -21.60 -8.45 -14.12
CA ALA A 508 -20.82 -8.29 -15.35
C ALA A 508 -21.21 -9.27 -16.47
N TYR A 509 -21.74 -10.45 -16.11
CA TYR A 509 -22.18 -11.45 -17.08
C TYR A 509 -23.59 -11.19 -17.62
N GLN A 510 -24.49 -10.66 -16.78
CA GLN A 510 -25.93 -10.55 -17.08
C GLN A 510 -26.35 -9.14 -17.51
N ASP A 511 -25.62 -8.11 -17.09
CA ASP A 511 -25.90 -6.71 -17.42
C ASP A 511 -24.71 -6.11 -18.17
N ARG A 512 -24.97 -5.44 -19.30
CA ARG A 512 -23.92 -4.77 -20.08
C ARG A 512 -23.42 -3.48 -19.42
N ASN A 513 -24.21 -2.88 -18.55
CA ASN A 513 -23.89 -1.66 -17.86
C ASN A 513 -24.42 -1.68 -16.41
N PRO A 514 -23.88 -2.57 -15.55
CA PRO A 514 -24.31 -2.65 -14.17
C PRO A 514 -23.99 -1.35 -13.42
N LEU A 515 -24.81 -1.04 -12.42
CA LEU A 515 -24.53 0.02 -11.45
C LEU A 515 -23.26 -0.31 -10.68
N LYS A 516 -22.41 0.69 -10.42
CA LYS A 516 -21.27 0.53 -9.52
C LYS A 516 -21.35 1.49 -8.33
N ILE A 517 -21.21 0.91 -7.15
CA ILE A 517 -20.91 1.63 -5.91
C ILE A 517 -19.56 1.15 -5.38
N ALA A 518 -18.91 1.97 -4.57
CA ALA A 518 -17.69 1.57 -3.89
C ALA A 518 -17.91 1.38 -2.40
N THR A 519 -17.07 0.59 -1.77
CA THR A 519 -16.95 0.49 -0.32
C THR A 519 -15.48 0.49 0.07
N SER A 520 -15.18 1.17 1.17
CA SER A 520 -13.83 1.25 1.72
C SER A 520 -13.85 0.85 3.19
N VAL A 521 -13.09 -0.19 3.53
CA VAL A 521 -13.16 -0.91 4.81
C VAL A 521 -11.76 -1.37 5.26
N PRO A 522 -11.53 -1.63 6.57
CA PRO A 522 -10.19 -1.88 7.10
C PRO A 522 -9.73 -3.35 6.96
N LEU A 523 -9.70 -3.86 5.73
CA LEU A 523 -9.41 -5.28 5.45
C LEU A 523 -8.01 -5.71 5.90
N GLY A 524 -7.01 -4.83 5.83
CA GLY A 524 -5.62 -5.19 6.12
C GLY A 524 -5.28 -5.25 7.61
N ASN A 525 -5.86 -4.38 8.45
CA ASN A 525 -5.55 -4.31 9.88
C ASN A 525 -6.71 -4.61 10.83
N ASN A 526 -7.96 -4.62 10.35
CA ASN A 526 -9.13 -4.97 11.13
C ASN A 526 -10.15 -5.81 10.32
N PRO A 527 -9.75 -7.01 9.86
CA PRO A 527 -10.54 -7.82 8.92
C PRO A 527 -11.87 -8.30 9.49
N GLU A 528 -12.02 -8.44 10.81
CA GLU A 528 -13.29 -8.83 11.43
C GLU A 528 -14.36 -7.74 11.25
N ILE A 529 -14.01 -6.50 11.58
CA ILE A 529 -14.91 -5.33 11.43
C ILE A 529 -15.19 -5.05 9.97
N ALA A 530 -14.18 -5.17 9.10
CA ALA A 530 -14.39 -5.06 7.66
C ALA A 530 -15.42 -6.07 7.14
N GLN A 531 -15.32 -7.33 7.59
CA GLN A 531 -16.30 -8.36 7.23
C GLN A 531 -17.71 -8.06 7.77
N GLU A 532 -17.86 -7.51 8.97
CA GLU A 532 -19.18 -7.09 9.48
C GLU A 532 -19.88 -6.11 8.54
N ILE A 533 -19.15 -5.10 8.05
CA ILE A 533 -19.66 -4.09 7.12
C ILE A 533 -19.96 -4.72 5.75
N LEU A 534 -19.00 -5.46 5.19
CA LEU A 534 -19.16 -6.08 3.87
C LEU A 534 -20.33 -7.08 3.83
N ARG A 535 -20.68 -7.75 4.93
CA ARG A 535 -21.85 -8.64 4.97
C ARG A 535 -23.17 -7.90 4.74
N GLY A 536 -23.32 -6.67 5.24
CA GLY A 536 -24.52 -5.87 4.99
C GLY A 536 -24.65 -5.51 3.52
N ILE A 537 -23.55 -5.04 2.94
CA ILE A 537 -23.47 -4.65 1.52
C ILE A 537 -23.69 -5.86 0.61
N ALA A 538 -23.02 -6.99 0.89
CA ALA A 538 -23.11 -8.22 0.11
C ALA A 538 -24.53 -8.82 0.12
N LEU A 539 -25.23 -8.73 1.25
CA LEU A 539 -26.61 -9.21 1.36
C LEU A 539 -27.53 -8.42 0.43
N LEU A 540 -27.50 -7.10 0.51
CA LEU A 540 -28.37 -6.28 -0.34
C LEU A 540 -28.02 -6.38 -1.82
N GLN A 541 -26.72 -6.44 -2.14
CA GLN A 541 -26.27 -6.68 -3.50
C GLN A 541 -26.85 -7.99 -4.05
N GLN A 542 -26.84 -9.06 -3.25
CA GLN A 542 -27.38 -10.34 -3.68
C GLN A 542 -28.89 -10.26 -3.89
N GLU A 543 -29.64 -9.64 -2.97
CA GLU A 543 -31.09 -9.47 -3.09
C GLU A 543 -31.46 -8.74 -4.37
N LEU A 544 -30.80 -7.60 -4.65
CA LEU A 544 -31.02 -6.84 -5.87
C LEU A 544 -30.71 -7.69 -7.11
N ASN A 545 -29.55 -8.35 -7.15
CA ASN A 545 -29.13 -9.13 -8.32
C ASN A 545 -29.99 -10.39 -8.52
N ASP A 546 -30.53 -10.97 -7.45
CA ASP A 546 -31.47 -12.09 -7.50
C ASP A 546 -32.86 -11.63 -7.99
N GLU A 547 -33.30 -10.43 -7.59
CA GLU A 547 -34.50 -9.78 -8.13
C GLU A 547 -34.34 -9.55 -9.64
N GLN A 548 -33.23 -8.93 -10.08
CA GLN A 548 -32.99 -8.63 -11.50
C GLN A 548 -32.81 -9.87 -12.37
N ALA A 549 -32.26 -10.96 -11.81
CA ALA A 549 -32.15 -12.22 -12.53
C ALA A 549 -33.52 -12.88 -12.79
N LYS A 550 -34.54 -12.58 -11.98
CA LYS A 550 -35.90 -13.10 -12.13
C LYS A 550 -36.78 -12.14 -12.95
N ASN A 551 -36.66 -10.84 -12.70
CA ASN A 551 -37.42 -9.80 -13.37
C ASN A 551 -36.50 -8.60 -13.70
N PRO A 552 -35.98 -8.51 -14.94
CA PRO A 552 -34.99 -7.51 -15.34
C PRO A 552 -35.63 -6.14 -15.63
N ASP A 553 -36.11 -5.47 -14.58
CA ASP A 553 -36.76 -4.15 -14.66
C ASP A 553 -35.81 -2.99 -14.30
N PHE A 554 -34.64 -3.29 -13.76
CA PHE A 554 -33.61 -2.36 -13.30
C PHE A 554 -32.20 -2.91 -13.62
N HIS A 555 -31.15 -2.29 -13.08
CA HIS A 555 -29.76 -2.70 -13.30
C HIS A 555 -29.24 -3.63 -12.21
N PHE A 556 -28.31 -4.52 -12.60
CA PHE A 556 -27.51 -5.28 -11.64
C PHE A 556 -26.53 -4.36 -10.92
N LEU A 557 -26.09 -4.77 -9.72
CA LEU A 557 -25.13 -4.04 -8.91
C LEU A 557 -23.78 -4.75 -8.83
N GLN A 558 -22.73 -3.98 -9.12
CA GLN A 558 -21.35 -4.26 -8.77
C GLN A 558 -20.91 -3.40 -7.58
N VAL A 559 -20.12 -3.99 -6.70
CA VAL A 559 -19.54 -3.35 -5.52
C VAL A 559 -18.02 -3.40 -5.65
N VAL A 560 -17.40 -2.23 -5.82
CA VAL A 560 -15.95 -2.05 -5.79
C VAL A 560 -15.51 -2.07 -4.33
N VAL A 561 -14.70 -3.04 -3.92
CA VAL A 561 -14.22 -3.18 -2.54
C VAL A 561 -12.82 -2.60 -2.43
N ALA A 562 -12.56 -1.75 -1.45
CA ALA A 562 -11.23 -1.21 -1.19
C ALA A 562 -10.81 -1.38 0.27
N ASN A 563 -9.49 -1.50 0.48
CA ASN A 563 -8.89 -1.49 1.80
C ASN A 563 -8.37 -0.09 2.17
N ASP A 564 -8.83 0.44 3.29
CA ASP A 564 -8.35 1.72 3.85
C ASP A 564 -7.54 1.56 5.15
N ASN A 565 -7.39 0.35 5.69
CA ASN A 565 -6.75 0.10 6.98
C ASN A 565 -7.21 1.04 8.13
N ASN A 566 -8.42 1.62 8.08
CA ASN A 566 -8.85 2.71 8.98
C ASN A 566 -7.88 3.92 9.03
N SER A 567 -6.97 4.04 8.06
CA SER A 567 -5.93 5.07 7.96
C SER A 567 -6.49 6.28 7.22
N GLY A 568 -6.27 7.48 7.76
CA GLY A 568 -6.64 8.72 7.06
C GLY A 568 -5.92 8.88 5.71
N VAL A 569 -4.68 8.40 5.61
CA VAL A 569 -3.88 8.47 4.37
C VAL A 569 -4.45 7.54 3.31
N ASP A 570 -4.70 6.27 3.67
CA ASP A 570 -5.23 5.29 2.72
C ASP A 570 -6.66 5.64 2.33
N ALA A 571 -7.49 6.10 3.28
CA ALA A 571 -8.84 6.56 3.00
C ALA A 571 -8.88 7.73 2.00
N LYS A 572 -7.95 8.68 2.14
CA LYS A 572 -7.77 9.79 1.20
C LYS A 572 -7.43 9.28 -0.20
N ASP A 573 -6.45 8.38 -0.31
CA ASP A 573 -6.05 7.76 -1.58
C ASP A 573 -7.22 6.99 -2.23
N ARG A 574 -7.99 6.19 -1.47
CA ARG A 574 -9.18 5.51 -2.02
C ARG A 574 -10.24 6.49 -2.49
N ALA A 575 -10.48 7.56 -1.74
CA ALA A 575 -11.44 8.58 -2.12
C ALA A 575 -11.07 9.27 -3.45
N GLU A 576 -9.79 9.62 -3.63
CA GLU A 576 -9.30 10.24 -4.87
C GLU A 576 -9.50 9.31 -6.08
N LYS A 577 -9.23 8.01 -5.92
CA LYS A 577 -9.44 7.00 -6.96
C LYS A 577 -10.92 6.81 -7.27
N PHE A 578 -11.79 6.74 -6.26
CA PHE A 578 -13.23 6.60 -6.49
C PHE A 578 -13.83 7.82 -7.21
N VAL A 579 -13.38 9.03 -6.88
CA VAL A 579 -13.86 10.25 -7.55
C VAL A 579 -13.43 10.28 -9.01
N LYS A 580 -12.19 9.86 -9.32
CA LYS A 580 -11.64 9.78 -10.67
C LYS A 580 -12.37 8.77 -11.57
N ASP A 581 -12.96 7.72 -11.01
CA ASP A 581 -13.75 6.73 -11.75
C ASP A 581 -15.20 7.20 -11.93
N PRO A 582 -15.62 7.62 -13.12
CA PRO A 582 -16.96 8.16 -13.35
C PRO A 582 -18.06 7.09 -13.26
N SER A 583 -17.71 5.80 -13.30
CA SER A 583 -18.69 4.71 -13.19
C SER A 583 -19.15 4.46 -11.75
N ILE A 584 -18.40 4.94 -10.75
CA ILE A 584 -18.75 4.83 -9.33
C ILE A 584 -19.70 5.97 -8.95
N ILE A 585 -20.94 5.62 -8.60
CA ILE A 585 -22.02 6.59 -8.33
C ILE A 585 -22.12 7.00 -6.86
N ALA A 586 -21.74 6.10 -5.94
CA ALA A 586 -21.81 6.34 -4.50
C ALA A 586 -20.80 5.49 -3.74
N VAL A 587 -20.54 5.85 -2.49
CA VAL A 587 -19.64 5.15 -1.58
C VAL A 587 -20.38 4.72 -0.31
N VAL A 588 -20.16 3.49 0.15
CA VAL A 588 -20.54 3.02 1.49
C VAL A 588 -19.28 2.82 2.33
N GLY A 589 -19.07 3.68 3.32
CA GLY A 589 -17.86 3.76 4.12
C GLY A 589 -17.57 5.19 4.57
N HIS A 590 -16.48 5.48 5.26
CA HIS A 590 -15.49 4.55 5.83
C HIS A 590 -15.95 3.96 7.17
N ASN A 591 -15.14 3.07 7.75
CA ASN A 591 -15.39 2.55 9.10
C ASN A 591 -14.95 3.52 10.21
N ALA A 592 -13.63 3.79 10.32
CA ALA A 592 -13.12 4.67 11.36
C ALA A 592 -13.47 6.14 11.11
N SER A 593 -13.76 6.87 12.19
CA SER A 593 -14.03 8.30 12.11
C SER A 593 -12.88 9.12 11.53
N ALA A 594 -11.63 8.79 11.84
CA ALA A 594 -10.47 9.44 11.22
C ALA A 594 -10.38 9.22 9.70
N ALA A 595 -10.76 8.03 9.22
CA ALA A 595 -10.78 7.71 7.79
C ALA A 595 -11.89 8.51 7.07
N SER A 596 -13.10 8.54 7.64
CA SER A 596 -14.19 9.36 7.10
C SER A 596 -13.84 10.85 7.08
N GLU A 597 -13.20 11.36 8.13
CA GLU A 597 -12.76 12.76 8.20
C GLU A 597 -11.76 13.11 7.11
N ALA A 598 -10.82 12.21 6.80
CA ALA A 598 -9.80 12.44 5.77
C ALA A 598 -10.36 12.40 4.35
N ALA A 599 -11.37 11.56 4.10
CA ALA A 599 -11.96 11.38 2.77
C ALA A 599 -13.08 12.40 2.44
N LYS A 600 -13.70 13.02 3.46
CA LYS A 600 -14.93 13.81 3.30
C LYS A 600 -14.83 14.90 2.23
N ASP A 601 -13.75 15.68 2.23
CA ASP A 601 -13.64 16.86 1.36
C ASP A 601 -13.44 16.44 -0.10
N ILE A 602 -12.79 15.31 -0.33
CA ILE A 602 -12.60 14.73 -1.67
C ILE A 602 -13.95 14.27 -2.23
N TYR A 603 -14.78 13.61 -1.41
CA TYR A 603 -16.09 13.18 -1.86
C TYR A 603 -17.01 14.35 -2.17
N VAL A 604 -16.97 15.41 -1.35
CA VAL A 604 -17.71 16.65 -1.59
C VAL A 604 -17.25 17.33 -2.88
N GLN A 605 -15.94 17.46 -3.09
CA GLN A 605 -15.37 18.04 -4.32
C GLN A 605 -15.70 17.21 -5.56
N GLY A 606 -15.65 15.89 -5.44
CA GLY A 606 -16.02 14.94 -6.49
C GLY A 606 -17.53 14.71 -6.67
N LYS A 607 -18.34 15.42 -5.86
CA LYS A 607 -19.80 15.33 -5.77
C LYS A 607 -20.31 13.90 -5.63
N ILE A 608 -19.55 13.00 -5.01
CA ILE A 608 -19.95 11.62 -4.81
C ILE A 608 -20.61 11.47 -3.45
N VAL A 609 -21.82 10.90 -3.44
CA VAL A 609 -22.56 10.62 -2.22
C VAL A 609 -21.83 9.52 -1.44
N ALA A 610 -21.45 9.81 -0.19
CA ALA A 610 -20.80 8.86 0.70
C ALA A 610 -21.64 8.64 1.97
N LEU A 611 -22.10 7.41 2.17
CA LEU A 611 -22.84 6.99 3.36
C LEU A 611 -21.90 6.23 4.29
N SER A 612 -21.59 6.81 5.44
CA SER A 612 -20.85 6.13 6.48
C SER A 612 -21.80 5.30 7.35
N PRO A 613 -21.65 3.96 7.37
CA PRO A 613 -22.47 3.11 8.22
C PRO A 613 -22.06 3.15 9.70
N THR A 614 -20.88 3.67 10.04
CA THR A 614 -20.29 3.45 11.38
C THR A 614 -19.53 4.63 11.98
N SER A 615 -19.09 5.62 11.20
CA SER A 615 -18.39 6.79 11.73
C SER A 615 -19.29 7.66 12.60
N PHE A 616 -18.80 7.93 13.80
CA PHE A 616 -19.41 8.79 14.80
C PHE A 616 -18.88 10.23 14.77
N SER A 617 -17.99 10.57 13.83
CA SER A 617 -17.40 11.91 13.78
C SER A 617 -18.49 12.98 13.58
N PRO A 618 -18.50 14.05 14.38
CA PRO A 618 -19.34 15.21 14.10
C PRO A 618 -18.79 16.05 12.95
N LYS A 619 -17.50 15.89 12.58
CA LYS A 619 -16.84 16.73 11.56
C LYS A 619 -17.20 16.37 10.12
N ILE A 620 -17.92 15.27 9.91
CA ILE A 620 -18.36 14.83 8.59
C ILE A 620 -19.82 15.23 8.29
N SER A 621 -20.59 15.65 9.30
CA SER A 621 -21.95 16.16 9.15
C SER A 621 -21.94 17.54 8.46
N GLY A 622 -23.05 17.90 7.79
CA GLY A 622 -23.26 19.22 7.17
C GLY A 622 -22.53 19.46 5.84
N ASN A 623 -21.75 18.49 5.35
CA ASN A 623 -20.96 18.63 4.12
C ASN A 623 -21.74 18.30 2.85
N GLY A 624 -23.01 17.91 2.99
CA GLY A 624 -23.96 17.96 1.90
C GLY A 624 -23.89 16.87 0.83
N TYR A 625 -22.82 16.06 0.81
CA TYR A 625 -22.69 14.80 0.07
C TYR A 625 -22.33 13.63 1.01
N ILE A 626 -22.15 13.93 2.30
CA ILE A 626 -21.76 12.96 3.31
C ILE A 626 -22.94 12.71 4.23
N TYR A 627 -23.26 11.44 4.46
CA TYR A 627 -24.39 11.01 5.25
C TYR A 627 -23.96 9.99 6.31
N LYS A 628 -24.56 10.06 7.50
CA LYS A 628 -24.26 9.16 8.62
C LYS A 628 -25.47 8.29 8.93
N MET A 629 -25.27 6.98 8.98
CA MET A 629 -26.32 6.03 9.40
C MET A 629 -26.47 5.94 10.92
N VAL A 630 -25.42 6.33 11.66
CA VAL A 630 -25.40 6.32 13.12
C VAL A 630 -25.72 7.70 13.69
N PRO A 631 -26.39 7.78 14.85
CA PRO A 631 -26.69 9.04 15.53
C PRO A 631 -25.43 9.63 16.17
N GLU A 632 -25.57 10.83 16.74
CA GLU A 632 -24.49 11.48 17.47
C GLU A 632 -24.11 10.75 18.76
N MET A 633 -22.81 10.76 19.10
CA MET A 633 -22.27 10.06 20.27
C MET A 633 -22.80 10.56 21.60
N GLU A 634 -23.22 11.83 21.64
CA GLU A 634 -23.88 12.42 22.80
C GLU A 634 -25.08 11.61 23.25
N THR A 635 -25.83 11.04 22.32
CA THR A 635 -27.02 10.26 22.65
C THR A 635 -26.70 8.96 23.39
N PHE A 636 -25.60 8.30 23.02
CA PHE A 636 -25.08 7.13 23.72
C PHE A 636 -24.54 7.48 25.10
N ALA A 637 -23.86 8.62 25.22
CA ALA A 637 -23.34 9.13 26.49
C ALA A 637 -24.48 9.45 27.47
N THR A 638 -25.54 10.09 27.00
CA THR A 638 -26.76 10.37 27.78
C THR A 638 -27.40 9.09 28.27
N THR A 639 -27.56 8.09 27.40
CA THR A 639 -28.18 6.81 27.75
C THR A 639 -27.37 6.06 28.83
N LEU A 640 -26.04 6.02 28.74
CA LEU A 640 -25.20 5.43 29.78
C LEU A 640 -25.24 6.21 31.10
N SER A 641 -25.35 7.54 31.03
CA SER A 641 -25.47 8.39 32.21
C SER A 641 -26.80 8.15 32.94
N GLU A 642 -27.90 8.03 32.18
CA GLU A 642 -29.21 7.67 32.72
C GLU A 642 -29.22 6.25 33.32
N TYR A 643 -28.52 5.30 32.70
CA TYR A 643 -28.32 3.97 33.26
C TYR A 643 -27.68 4.04 34.64
N ILE A 644 -26.57 4.76 34.77
CA ILE A 644 -25.89 4.94 36.06
C ILE A 644 -26.80 5.61 37.08
N ARG A 645 -27.50 6.69 36.72
CA ARG A 645 -28.47 7.34 37.61
C ARG A 645 -29.52 6.33 38.11
N LYS A 646 -30.11 5.52 37.23
CA LYS A 646 -31.10 4.50 37.62
C LYS A 646 -30.52 3.42 38.53
N GLN A 647 -29.24 3.05 38.38
CA GLN A 647 -28.58 2.11 39.30
C GLN A 647 -28.32 2.75 40.67
N THR A 648 -27.97 4.04 40.70
CA THR A 648 -27.81 4.82 41.94
C THR A 648 -29.14 4.97 42.68
N ASP A 649 -30.23 5.31 41.98
CA ASP A 649 -31.58 5.42 42.56
C ASP A 649 -32.04 4.10 43.21
N LYS A 650 -31.61 2.96 42.64
CA LYS A 650 -31.87 1.62 43.17
C LYS A 650 -30.92 1.18 44.29
N LEU A 651 -30.01 2.06 44.71
CA LEU A 651 -28.96 1.79 45.70
C LEU A 651 -28.00 0.65 45.33
N ILE A 652 -27.94 0.29 44.03
CA ILE A 652 -27.01 -0.71 43.48
C ILE A 652 -25.61 -0.12 43.39
N ILE A 653 -25.50 1.14 42.97
CA ILE A 653 -24.26 1.91 42.99
C ILE A 653 -24.38 2.95 44.10
N GLN A 654 -23.53 2.84 45.12
CA GLN A 654 -23.48 3.80 46.23
C GLN A 654 -22.26 4.69 46.07
N ASN A 655 -22.43 6.01 46.28
CA ASN A 655 -21.37 7.02 46.13
C ASN A 655 -20.62 6.92 44.78
N PRO A 656 -21.32 7.14 43.64
CA PRO A 656 -20.77 6.91 42.31
C PRO A 656 -19.52 7.76 42.06
N THR A 657 -18.39 7.09 41.83
CA THR A 657 -17.08 7.66 41.57
C THR A 657 -16.55 7.10 40.26
N ASN A 658 -16.40 7.98 39.26
CA ASN A 658 -16.15 7.62 37.87
C ASN A 658 -14.69 7.88 37.49
N LEU A 659 -14.07 6.88 36.83
CA LEU A 659 -12.85 7.04 36.03
C LEU A 659 -13.20 6.89 34.56
N ILE A 660 -12.74 7.82 33.74
CA ILE A 660 -13.06 7.90 32.31
C ILE A 660 -11.76 7.77 31.52
N CYS A 661 -11.66 6.72 30.72
CA CYS A 661 -10.50 6.42 29.88
C CYS A 661 -10.89 6.46 28.41
N TYR A 662 -10.08 7.11 27.57
CA TYR A 662 -10.45 7.37 26.18
C TYR A 662 -9.23 7.42 25.26
N ASP A 663 -9.46 7.24 23.96
CA ASP A 663 -8.46 7.46 22.92
C ASP A 663 -8.75 8.76 22.15
N ASN A 664 -7.75 9.62 21.98
CA ASN A 664 -7.93 10.94 21.38
C ASN A 664 -7.64 11.01 19.87
N ARG A 665 -7.22 9.91 19.21
CA ARG A 665 -6.75 9.98 17.81
C ARG A 665 -7.81 10.39 16.80
N SER A 666 -9.09 10.05 17.00
CA SER A 666 -10.18 10.34 16.05
C SER A 666 -11.26 11.30 16.55
N GLY A 667 -11.05 11.96 17.70
CA GLY A 667 -11.95 12.98 18.25
C GLY A 667 -13.34 12.50 18.71
N ASP A 668 -13.90 11.45 18.11
CA ASP A 668 -15.19 10.83 18.42
C ASP A 668 -15.22 10.21 19.84
N ASN A 669 -14.23 9.38 20.17
CA ASN A 669 -14.13 8.72 21.48
C ASN A 669 -13.78 9.72 22.59
N TYR A 670 -12.92 10.70 22.28
CA TYR A 670 -12.69 11.85 23.16
C TYR A 670 -13.97 12.65 23.40
N ASN A 671 -14.70 13.02 22.35
CA ASN A 671 -15.94 13.78 22.46
C ASN A 671 -16.99 13.02 23.27
N PHE A 672 -17.18 11.73 22.99
CA PHE A 672 -18.03 10.85 23.80
C PHE A 672 -17.64 10.88 25.29
N ALA A 673 -16.35 10.75 25.59
CA ALA A 673 -15.85 10.79 26.95
C ALA A 673 -16.07 12.15 27.64
N GLN A 674 -15.85 13.25 26.92
CA GLN A 674 -16.10 14.60 27.46
C GLN A 674 -17.59 14.86 27.67
N LYS A 675 -18.44 14.44 26.73
CA LYS A 675 -19.90 14.56 26.86
C LYS A 675 -20.41 13.77 28.04
N TYR A 676 -19.97 12.52 28.18
CA TYR A 676 -20.26 11.69 29.35
C TYR A 676 -19.82 12.39 30.64
N ARG A 677 -18.55 12.85 30.72
CA ARG A 677 -18.01 13.61 31.87
C ARG A 677 -18.88 14.82 32.22
N ASN A 678 -19.27 15.62 31.24
CA ASN A 678 -20.05 16.84 31.45
C ASN A 678 -21.46 16.56 31.97
N ILE A 679 -22.13 15.54 31.42
CA ILE A 679 -23.46 15.11 31.89
C ILE A 679 -23.38 14.68 33.36
N LEU A 680 -22.36 13.90 33.74
CA LEU A 680 -22.19 13.45 35.12
C LEU A 680 -21.93 14.61 36.10
N LEU A 681 -21.09 15.57 35.72
CA LEU A 681 -20.82 16.76 36.54
C LEU A 681 -22.07 17.60 36.78
N GLY A 682 -22.96 17.69 35.79
CA GLY A 682 -24.25 18.39 35.93
C GLY A 682 -25.23 17.70 36.89
N GLN A 683 -25.07 16.39 37.16
CA GLN A 683 -25.98 15.63 38.03
C GLN A 683 -25.68 15.79 39.53
N GLN A 684 -24.61 16.49 39.93
CA GLN A 684 -24.22 16.86 41.31
C GLN A 684 -23.96 15.72 42.33
N PHE A 685 -24.58 14.55 42.21
CA PHE A 685 -24.35 13.38 43.10
C PHE A 685 -23.30 12.41 42.57
N GLN A 686 -22.69 12.68 41.40
CA GLN A 686 -21.64 11.85 40.81
C GLN A 686 -20.28 12.51 40.90
N LYS A 687 -19.31 11.82 41.50
CA LYS A 687 -17.92 12.26 41.52
C LYS A 687 -17.22 11.76 40.25
N VAL A 688 -16.54 12.67 39.55
CA VAL A 688 -15.63 12.32 38.45
C VAL A 688 -14.22 12.59 38.92
N ILE A 689 -13.33 11.60 38.80
CA ILE A 689 -11.93 11.79 39.15
C ILE A 689 -11.30 12.78 38.16
N LYS A 690 -10.80 13.88 38.72
CA LYS A 690 -9.95 14.87 38.07
C LYS A 690 -8.62 14.84 38.79
N ASP A 691 -7.65 14.18 38.19
CA ASP A 691 -6.26 14.18 38.64
C ASP A 691 -5.48 15.00 37.62
N ALA A 692 -4.80 16.06 38.07
CA ALA A 692 -4.04 16.95 37.19
C ALA A 692 -2.92 16.19 36.45
N ASP A 693 -2.45 15.08 37.04
CA ASP A 693 -1.37 14.25 36.52
C ASP A 693 -1.87 12.94 35.87
N PHE A 694 -3.19 12.71 35.80
CA PHE A 694 -3.77 11.46 35.25
C PHE A 694 -5.13 11.66 34.55
N ASP A 695 -5.11 11.87 33.22
CA ASP A 695 -6.31 12.01 32.37
C ASP A 695 -6.68 10.73 31.58
N CYS A 696 -6.32 9.56 32.11
CA CYS A 696 -6.55 8.20 31.57
C CYS A 696 -6.63 8.10 30.02
N ASN A 697 -5.69 8.74 29.32
CA ASN A 697 -5.63 8.66 27.86
C ASN A 697 -4.96 7.33 27.47
N ILE A 698 -5.76 6.43 26.92
CA ILE A 698 -5.34 5.07 26.57
C ILE A 698 -4.69 4.96 25.19
N GLU A 699 -4.32 6.06 24.51
CA GLU A 699 -3.54 5.98 23.26
C GLU A 699 -2.24 5.16 23.40
N PRO A 700 -1.78 4.46 22.35
CA PRO A 700 -0.55 3.64 22.41
C PRO A 700 0.67 4.42 22.88
N LYS A 701 0.83 5.66 22.39
CA LYS A 701 1.99 6.52 22.68
C LYS A 701 2.16 6.87 24.16
N ASN A 702 1.09 6.78 24.95
CA ASN A 702 1.13 7.14 26.37
C ASN A 702 1.60 5.98 27.25
N ASN A 703 1.77 4.78 26.70
CA ASN A 703 2.19 3.57 27.44
C ASN A 703 1.45 3.40 28.78
N LEU A 704 0.14 3.66 28.76
CA LEU A 704 -0.68 3.56 29.96
C LEU A 704 -0.93 2.08 30.28
N ASP A 705 -0.21 1.59 31.29
CA ASP A 705 -0.35 0.22 31.78
C ASP A 705 -1.70 0.03 32.50
N GLN A 706 -2.28 -1.15 32.33
CA GLN A 706 -3.45 -1.63 33.06
C GLN A 706 -3.24 -1.51 34.57
N GLU A 707 -2.04 -1.80 35.09
CA GLU A 707 -1.74 -1.68 36.52
C GLU A 707 -1.95 -0.26 37.04
N LYS A 708 -1.54 0.76 36.28
CA LYS A 708 -1.72 2.17 36.65
C LYS A 708 -3.20 2.54 36.73
N ILE A 709 -4.02 2.03 35.79
CA ILE A 709 -5.48 2.25 35.81
C ILE A 709 -6.08 1.65 37.08
N TYR A 710 -5.74 0.40 37.43
CA TYR A 710 -6.27 -0.23 38.64
C TYR A 710 -5.72 0.35 39.94
N GLN A 711 -4.47 0.83 39.97
CA GLN A 711 -3.94 1.60 41.10
C GLN A 711 -4.76 2.87 41.34
N LYS A 712 -5.08 3.61 40.29
CA LYS A 712 -5.93 4.81 40.37
C LYS A 712 -7.36 4.47 40.80
N ILE A 713 -7.91 3.35 40.32
CA ILE A 713 -9.22 2.85 40.76
C ILE A 713 -9.21 2.57 42.28
N ALA A 714 -8.18 1.90 42.79
CA ALA A 714 -8.04 1.63 44.22
C ALA A 714 -7.80 2.91 45.04
N GLN A 715 -6.89 3.78 44.58
CA GLN A 715 -6.52 5.04 45.25
C GLN A 715 -7.74 5.95 45.46
N TYR A 716 -8.58 6.08 44.43
CA TYR A 716 -9.72 7.01 44.46
C TYR A 716 -11.05 6.33 44.78
N GLN A 717 -11.05 5.03 45.10
CA GLN A 717 -12.25 4.23 45.36
C GLN A 717 -13.26 4.33 44.20
N VAL A 718 -12.76 4.24 42.97
CA VAL A 718 -13.58 4.27 41.76
C VAL A 718 -14.46 3.03 41.72
N ASN A 719 -15.75 3.23 41.49
CA ASN A 719 -16.73 2.15 41.34
C ASN A 719 -17.40 2.13 39.96
N ILE A 720 -17.07 3.10 39.08
CA ILE A 720 -17.47 3.11 37.67
C ILE A 720 -16.24 3.40 36.79
N LEU A 721 -15.95 2.53 35.84
CA LEU A 721 -14.91 2.71 34.82
C LEU A 721 -15.56 2.79 33.44
N MET A 722 -15.46 3.92 32.77
CA MET A 722 -15.91 4.08 31.38
C MET A 722 -14.71 4.09 30.44
N ILE A 723 -14.74 3.25 29.39
CA ILE A 723 -13.68 3.16 28.39
C ILE A 723 -14.21 3.44 26.97
N ALA A 724 -13.51 4.29 26.22
CA ALA A 724 -13.82 4.59 24.83
C ALA A 724 -12.57 4.43 23.94
N PRO A 725 -12.30 3.23 23.39
CA PRO A 725 -11.09 2.98 22.63
C PRO A 725 -11.24 3.29 21.14
N TYR A 726 -10.11 3.59 20.49
CA TYR A 726 -10.03 3.58 19.04
C TYR A 726 -10.18 2.14 18.50
N ILE A 727 -10.89 1.99 17.38
CA ILE A 727 -11.31 0.67 16.87
C ILE A 727 -10.13 -0.27 16.55
N ASN A 728 -8.99 0.23 16.09
CA ASN A 728 -7.81 -0.61 15.81
C ASN A 728 -7.13 -1.11 17.08
N ASP A 729 -7.45 -0.53 18.23
CA ASP A 729 -6.82 -0.84 19.51
C ASP A 729 -7.77 -1.60 20.44
N LEU A 730 -8.91 -2.06 19.91
CA LEU A 730 -9.92 -2.78 20.68
C LEU A 730 -9.31 -3.94 21.48
N LYS A 731 -8.40 -4.72 20.89
CA LYS A 731 -7.70 -5.81 21.58
C LYS A 731 -6.91 -5.34 22.80
N ARG A 732 -6.21 -4.22 22.70
CA ARG A 732 -5.44 -3.60 23.79
C ARG A 732 -6.35 -2.97 24.84
N ALA A 733 -7.46 -2.38 24.44
CA ALA A 733 -8.45 -1.86 25.38
C ALA A 733 -9.13 -3.00 26.16
N VAL A 734 -9.46 -4.10 25.49
CA VAL A 734 -10.05 -5.28 26.12
C VAL A 734 -9.09 -5.95 27.09
N SER A 735 -7.77 -5.89 26.84
CA SER A 735 -6.80 -6.46 27.78
C SER A 735 -6.83 -5.80 29.15
N ILE A 736 -7.24 -4.52 29.25
CA ILE A 736 -7.46 -3.83 30.53
C ILE A 736 -8.38 -4.64 31.44
N PHE A 737 -9.33 -5.39 30.88
CA PHE A 737 -10.29 -6.17 31.65
C PHE A 737 -9.79 -7.59 32.00
N LYS A 738 -8.80 -8.14 31.30
CA LYS A 738 -8.40 -9.56 31.39
C LYS A 738 -7.93 -9.98 32.77
N GLN A 739 -7.22 -9.11 33.48
CA GLN A 739 -6.64 -9.41 34.81
C GLN A 739 -7.27 -8.55 35.89
N ARG A 740 -8.59 -8.33 35.81
CA ARG A 740 -9.34 -7.62 36.83
C ARG A 740 -9.16 -8.32 38.20
N PRO A 741 -8.61 -7.65 39.22
CA PRO A 741 -8.43 -8.26 40.54
C PRO A 741 -9.78 -8.67 41.15
N ALA A 742 -9.80 -9.76 41.92
CA ALA A 742 -11.03 -10.26 42.55
C ALA A 742 -11.70 -9.20 43.46
N GLN A 743 -10.91 -8.35 44.13
CA GLN A 743 -11.43 -7.25 44.96
C GLN A 743 -12.15 -6.16 44.15
N GLN A 744 -11.96 -6.13 42.82
CA GLN A 744 -12.54 -5.13 41.92
C GLN A 744 -13.77 -5.66 41.17
N LEU A 745 -14.32 -6.85 41.51
CA LEU A 745 -15.48 -7.46 40.83
C LEU A 745 -16.79 -6.65 40.93
N ASN A 746 -16.87 -5.67 41.84
CA ASN A 746 -18.02 -4.76 41.97
C ASN A 746 -17.91 -3.49 41.09
N LEU A 747 -16.76 -3.26 40.43
CA LEU A 747 -16.58 -2.16 39.47
C LEU A 747 -17.59 -2.27 38.32
N VAL A 748 -18.38 -1.22 38.10
CA VAL A 748 -19.26 -1.11 36.93
C VAL A 748 -18.43 -0.68 35.74
N ILE A 749 -18.39 -1.51 34.71
CA ILE A 749 -17.60 -1.24 33.50
C ILE A 749 -18.55 -0.78 32.39
N LEU A 750 -18.28 0.40 31.86
CA LEU A 750 -19.01 0.98 30.74
C LEU A 750 -18.10 1.08 29.51
N GLY A 751 -18.68 0.95 28.33
CA GLY A 751 -17.93 1.05 27.07
C GLY A 751 -18.66 1.85 26.00
N SER A 752 -17.89 2.43 25.07
CA SER A 752 -18.46 2.97 23.83
C SER A 752 -19.02 1.84 22.92
N PRO A 753 -19.85 2.17 21.91
CA PRO A 753 -20.41 1.19 20.97
C PRO A 753 -19.35 0.35 20.22
N THR A 754 -18.09 0.81 20.19
CA THR A 754 -16.92 0.12 19.64
C THR A 754 -16.77 -1.30 20.19
N PHE A 755 -17.10 -1.51 21.47
CA PHE A 755 -16.94 -2.80 22.15
C PHE A 755 -17.91 -3.89 21.69
N GLN A 756 -18.98 -3.59 20.94
CA GLN A 756 -19.84 -4.66 20.40
C GLN A 756 -19.13 -5.40 19.26
N SER A 757 -18.35 -6.41 19.61
CA SER A 757 -17.59 -7.24 18.66
C SER A 757 -17.32 -8.62 19.26
N TYR A 758 -17.18 -9.63 18.39
CA TYR A 758 -16.73 -10.95 18.79
C TYR A 758 -15.38 -10.91 19.50
N LEU A 759 -14.45 -10.07 19.03
CA LEU A 759 -13.12 -9.90 19.62
C LEU A 759 -13.19 -9.50 21.09
N THR A 760 -14.13 -8.63 21.47
CA THR A 760 -14.34 -8.22 22.87
C THR A 760 -14.66 -9.42 23.75
N LEU A 761 -15.54 -10.31 23.31
CA LEU A 761 -15.94 -11.50 24.06
C LEU A 761 -14.81 -12.53 24.10
N ALA A 762 -14.17 -12.78 22.95
CA ALA A 762 -13.13 -13.79 22.79
C ALA A 762 -11.84 -13.43 23.56
N GLU A 763 -11.39 -12.18 23.45
CA GLU A 763 -10.21 -11.70 24.16
C GLU A 763 -10.54 -11.39 25.62
N GLY A 764 -11.67 -10.76 25.91
CA GLY A 764 -12.02 -10.31 27.25
C GLY A 764 -12.38 -11.43 28.22
N LYS A 765 -12.94 -12.55 27.73
CA LYS A 765 -13.36 -13.71 28.52
C LYS A 765 -14.20 -13.28 29.74
N GLN A 766 -13.89 -13.78 30.94
CA GLN A 766 -14.57 -13.40 32.18
C GLN A 766 -14.32 -11.95 32.60
N GLY A 767 -13.23 -11.32 32.11
CA GLY A 767 -12.87 -9.95 32.47
C GLY A 767 -13.90 -8.91 32.00
N VAL A 768 -14.54 -9.18 30.86
CA VAL A 768 -15.61 -8.33 30.30
C VAL A 768 -17.01 -8.70 30.80
N GLU A 769 -17.15 -9.65 31.72
CA GLU A 769 -18.45 -9.96 32.31
C GLU A 769 -19.02 -8.71 32.98
N ASN A 770 -20.31 -8.46 32.76
CA ASN A 770 -21.02 -7.25 33.17
C ASN A 770 -20.58 -5.94 32.49
N LEU A 771 -19.73 -5.97 31.45
CA LEU A 771 -19.49 -4.81 30.60
C LEU A 771 -20.82 -4.31 30.02
N VAL A 772 -21.13 -3.04 30.24
CA VAL A 772 -22.34 -2.38 29.75
C VAL A 772 -21.98 -1.42 28.63
N ILE A 773 -22.63 -1.57 27.49
CA ILE A 773 -22.43 -0.72 26.31
C ILE A 773 -23.77 -0.25 25.77
N THR A 774 -23.74 0.82 24.99
CA THR A 774 -24.88 1.25 24.18
C THR A 774 -24.58 1.03 22.71
N VAL A 775 -25.60 0.63 21.94
CA VAL A 775 -25.49 0.40 20.49
C VAL A 775 -26.65 1.04 19.75
N PRO A 776 -26.46 1.44 18.48
CA PRO A 776 -27.54 2.05 17.71
C PRO A 776 -28.65 1.07 17.35
N TRP A 777 -28.36 -0.24 17.29
CA TRP A 777 -29.33 -1.26 16.92
C TRP A 777 -28.91 -2.64 17.46
N TYR A 778 -29.89 -3.50 17.76
CA TYR A 778 -29.70 -4.90 18.14
C TYR A 778 -31.00 -5.67 17.86
N ASP A 779 -30.92 -6.87 17.29
CA ASP A 779 -32.12 -7.70 17.09
C ASP A 779 -32.53 -8.34 18.41
N LEU A 780 -33.60 -7.81 19.02
CA LEU A 780 -34.17 -8.33 20.26
C LEU A 780 -34.88 -9.67 20.08
N LYS A 781 -35.46 -9.92 18.90
CA LYS A 781 -36.24 -11.14 18.63
C LYS A 781 -35.39 -12.25 18.02
N GLN A 782 -34.25 -11.90 17.42
CA GLN A 782 -33.36 -12.79 16.67
C GLN A 782 -34.09 -13.52 15.52
N ASP A 783 -35.19 -12.95 15.04
CA ASP A 783 -35.99 -13.50 13.94
C ASP A 783 -35.70 -12.79 12.61
N ASN A 784 -34.81 -11.79 12.61
CA ASN A 784 -34.40 -11.13 11.39
C ASN A 784 -33.68 -12.11 10.46
N TYR A 785 -34.09 -12.16 9.20
CA TYR A 785 -33.56 -13.09 8.21
C TYR A 785 -32.05 -12.90 7.96
N ILE A 786 -31.45 -11.76 8.33
CA ILE A 786 -30.00 -11.57 8.29
C ILE A 786 -29.27 -12.65 9.10
N HIS A 787 -29.85 -13.09 10.23
CA HIS A 787 -29.29 -14.15 11.05
C HIS A 787 -29.26 -15.46 10.27
N SER A 788 -30.40 -15.89 9.73
CA SER A 788 -30.49 -17.16 9.00
C SER A 788 -29.67 -17.15 7.71
N PHE A 789 -29.64 -16.04 6.98
CA PHE A 789 -28.83 -15.87 5.76
C PHE A 789 -27.33 -16.08 6.05
N TRP A 790 -26.86 -15.57 7.19
CA TRP A 790 -25.47 -15.69 7.62
C TRP A 790 -25.25 -16.79 8.68
N GLN A 791 -26.09 -17.82 8.69
CA GLN A 791 -25.96 -19.04 9.52
C GLN A 791 -25.89 -18.77 11.04
N ASN A 792 -26.64 -17.79 11.53
CA ASN A 792 -26.75 -17.37 12.93
C ASN A 792 -25.41 -16.98 13.57
N LYS A 793 -24.42 -16.58 12.76
CA LYS A 793 -23.09 -16.16 13.24
C LYS A 793 -22.97 -14.66 13.52
N ILE A 794 -24.05 -13.89 13.32
CA ILE A 794 -24.01 -12.44 13.38
C ILE A 794 -25.05 -11.95 14.37
N ASN A 795 -24.64 -11.14 15.35
CA ASN A 795 -25.55 -10.26 16.08
C ASN A 795 -24.80 -8.97 16.45
N VAL A 796 -24.45 -8.19 15.43
CA VAL A 796 -23.70 -6.94 15.53
C VAL A 796 -24.38 -5.83 14.74
N TRP A 797 -24.27 -4.59 15.18
CA TRP A 797 -25.01 -3.46 14.62
C TRP A 797 -24.45 -2.95 13.28
N ARG A 798 -23.18 -3.21 12.96
CA ARG A 798 -22.52 -2.70 11.75
C ARG A 798 -23.08 -3.29 10.46
N THR A 799 -23.41 -4.57 10.48
CA THR A 799 -23.96 -5.29 9.32
C THR A 799 -25.30 -4.71 8.86
N PRO A 800 -26.35 -4.59 9.69
CA PRO A 800 -27.63 -4.03 9.25
C PRO A 800 -27.53 -2.51 8.96
N MET A 801 -26.62 -1.77 9.59
CA MET A 801 -26.35 -0.38 9.22
C MET A 801 -25.74 -0.25 7.82
N ALA A 802 -24.81 -1.13 7.47
CA ALA A 802 -24.23 -1.17 6.12
C ALA A 802 -25.25 -1.63 5.08
N TYR A 803 -26.10 -2.59 5.43
CA TYR A 803 -27.23 -3.00 4.60
C TYR A 803 -28.15 -1.80 4.28
N ASP A 804 -28.59 -1.08 5.32
CA ASP A 804 -29.47 0.08 5.14
C ASP A 804 -28.79 1.23 4.39
N ALA A 805 -27.48 1.45 4.60
CA ALA A 805 -26.71 2.42 3.83
C ALA A 805 -26.75 2.09 2.33
N THR A 806 -26.51 0.83 1.96
CA THR A 806 -26.61 0.40 0.57
C THR A 806 -28.05 0.54 0.07
N LYS A 807 -29.06 0.26 0.90
CA LYS A 807 -30.49 0.37 0.54
C LYS A 807 -30.91 1.78 0.21
N VAL A 808 -30.47 2.75 1.01
CA VAL A 808 -30.70 4.18 0.75
C VAL A 808 -30.22 4.56 -0.66
N ILE A 809 -28.99 4.20 -1.01
CA ILE A 809 -28.41 4.49 -2.32
C ILE A 809 -29.25 3.85 -3.43
N LEU A 810 -29.53 2.56 -3.33
CA LEU A 810 -30.25 1.83 -4.38
C LEU A 810 -31.70 2.28 -4.54
N THR A 811 -32.39 2.60 -3.46
CA THR A 811 -33.75 3.15 -3.51
C THR A 811 -33.77 4.51 -4.20
N ALA A 812 -32.82 5.39 -3.87
CA ALA A 812 -32.72 6.68 -4.53
C ALA A 812 -32.39 6.55 -6.03
N LEU A 813 -31.52 5.61 -6.41
CA LEU A 813 -31.23 5.31 -7.82
C LEU A 813 -32.44 4.71 -8.55
N ARG A 814 -33.21 3.83 -7.90
CA ARG A 814 -34.48 3.32 -8.45
C ARG A 814 -35.48 4.44 -8.69
N GLN A 815 -35.59 5.40 -7.78
CA GLN A 815 -36.46 6.56 -7.95
C GLN A 815 -36.04 7.40 -9.18
N LEU A 816 -34.74 7.65 -9.36
CA LEU A 816 -34.24 8.35 -10.56
C LEU A 816 -34.60 7.58 -11.84
N TYR A 817 -34.39 6.26 -11.85
CA TYR A 817 -34.70 5.42 -13.00
C TYR A 817 -36.19 5.41 -13.35
N GLN A 818 -37.08 5.31 -12.36
CA GLN A 818 -38.53 5.38 -12.55
C GLN A 818 -38.97 6.74 -13.11
N GLN A 819 -38.23 7.80 -12.83
CA GLN A 819 -38.44 9.14 -13.37
C GLN A 819 -37.79 9.37 -14.74
N GLY A 820 -37.18 8.34 -15.34
CA GLY A 820 -36.45 8.45 -16.61
C GLY A 820 -35.17 9.30 -16.52
N GLN A 821 -34.67 9.55 -15.31
CA GLN A 821 -33.44 10.31 -15.08
C GLN A 821 -32.21 9.40 -15.23
N LYS A 822 -31.07 9.99 -15.58
CA LYS A 822 -29.79 9.27 -15.62
C LYS A 822 -29.28 9.03 -14.19
N PHE A 823 -28.48 7.97 -14.02
CA PHE A 823 -27.73 7.77 -12.79
C PHE A 823 -26.60 8.79 -12.72
N ASP A 824 -26.83 9.85 -11.96
CA ASP A 824 -25.92 10.97 -11.79
C ASP A 824 -25.71 11.26 -10.30
N ARG A 825 -24.48 11.62 -9.93
CA ARG A 825 -24.12 11.79 -8.52
C ARG A 825 -24.82 13.00 -7.87
N GLU A 826 -25.05 14.07 -8.63
CA GLU A 826 -25.74 15.26 -8.14
C GLU A 826 -27.24 14.99 -7.98
N LEU A 827 -27.85 14.33 -8.97
CA LEU A 827 -29.26 13.92 -8.88
C LEU A 827 -29.51 12.96 -7.73
N LEU A 828 -28.59 12.00 -7.50
CA LEU A 828 -28.66 11.11 -6.35
C LEU A 828 -28.67 11.90 -5.04
N ASN A 829 -27.78 12.88 -4.90
CA ASN A 829 -27.72 13.73 -3.72
C ASN A 829 -28.99 14.58 -3.55
N GLN A 830 -29.55 15.11 -4.63
CA GLN A 830 -30.80 15.87 -4.60
C GLN A 830 -31.97 15.00 -4.10
N VAL A 831 -32.07 13.75 -4.56
CA VAL A 831 -33.09 12.81 -4.06
C VAL A 831 -32.94 12.61 -2.56
N LEU A 832 -31.72 12.39 -2.06
CA LEU A 832 -31.47 12.17 -0.63
C LEU A 832 -31.75 13.40 0.24
N ARG A 833 -31.65 14.61 -0.31
CA ARG A 833 -31.99 15.85 0.41
C ARG A 833 -33.49 16.18 0.42
N ASN A 834 -34.24 15.70 -0.57
CA ASN A 834 -35.63 16.09 -0.78
C ASN A 834 -36.60 15.10 -0.12
N ASP A 835 -36.76 15.23 1.21
CA ASP A 835 -37.69 14.43 2.03
C ASP A 835 -37.60 12.91 1.81
N PHE A 836 -36.37 12.41 1.64
CA PHE A 836 -36.11 10.99 1.44
C PHE A 836 -36.48 10.17 2.68
N SER A 837 -37.20 9.07 2.47
CA SER A 837 -37.57 8.12 3.51
C SER A 837 -37.65 6.71 2.95
N ILE A 838 -37.08 5.74 3.65
CA ILE A 838 -37.18 4.32 3.30
C ILE A 838 -37.26 3.45 4.54
N GLU A 839 -38.03 2.37 4.47
CA GLU A 839 -38.06 1.35 5.52
C GLU A 839 -36.85 0.41 5.37
N GLY A 840 -35.95 0.45 6.36
CA GLY A 840 -34.75 -0.37 6.43
C GLY A 840 -34.87 -1.53 7.43
N MET A 841 -33.82 -2.34 7.49
CA MET A 841 -33.68 -3.41 8.48
C MET A 841 -33.57 -2.88 9.91
N THR A 842 -33.04 -1.67 10.07
CA THR A 842 -32.89 -0.98 11.35
C THR A 842 -34.01 0.04 11.60
N GLY A 843 -35.17 -0.13 10.94
CA GLY A 843 -36.31 0.80 10.99
C GLY A 843 -36.26 1.86 9.89
N THR A 844 -37.13 2.86 9.98
CA THR A 844 -37.23 3.93 8.98
C THR A 844 -35.95 4.76 8.94
N VAL A 845 -35.39 4.96 7.74
CA VAL A 845 -34.20 5.77 7.49
C VAL A 845 -34.63 7.10 6.87
N ARG A 846 -34.34 8.20 7.57
CA ARG A 846 -34.50 9.59 7.12
C ARG A 846 -33.29 10.38 7.60
N PHE A 847 -32.88 11.40 6.85
CA PHE A 847 -31.76 12.27 7.23
C PHE A 847 -32.27 13.65 7.64
N ASP A 848 -31.58 14.28 8.57
CA ASP A 848 -31.75 15.71 8.85
C ASP A 848 -31.02 16.57 7.79
N GLU A 849 -31.12 17.89 7.96
CA GLU A 849 -30.47 18.86 7.07
C GLU A 849 -28.93 18.73 7.01
N ASN A 850 -28.32 18.09 8.01
CA ASN A 850 -26.89 17.86 8.12
C ASN A 850 -26.47 16.49 7.57
N GLY A 851 -27.40 15.70 7.01
CA GLY A 851 -27.14 14.36 6.52
C GLY A 851 -26.99 13.31 7.62
N VAL A 852 -27.40 13.61 8.85
CA VAL A 852 -27.37 12.65 9.97
C VAL A 852 -28.70 11.92 10.04
N ARG A 853 -28.66 10.59 10.17
CA ARG A 853 -29.88 9.80 10.29
C ARG A 853 -30.65 10.18 11.55
N ASN A 854 -31.92 10.51 11.36
CA ASN A 854 -32.86 10.72 12.45
C ASN A 854 -33.44 9.37 12.92
N MET A 855 -33.10 8.96 14.14
CA MET A 855 -33.59 7.73 14.76
C MET A 855 -34.73 7.96 15.78
N ASN A 856 -35.30 9.17 15.86
CA ASN A 856 -36.28 9.54 16.89
C ASN A 856 -37.76 9.27 16.51
N ASN A 857 -38.01 8.72 15.33
CA ASN A 857 -39.35 8.74 14.69
C ASN A 857 -40.36 7.74 15.28
N ASN A 858 -39.93 6.75 16.05
CA ASN A 858 -40.82 5.87 16.80
C ASN A 858 -40.46 5.94 18.31
N PRO A 859 -41.39 6.25 19.23
CA PRO A 859 -41.13 6.22 20.66
C PRO A 859 -40.59 4.86 21.15
N ASP A 860 -40.89 3.77 20.44
CA ASP A 860 -40.29 2.46 20.69
C ASP A 860 -38.83 2.34 20.19
N ASP A 861 -38.44 3.09 19.15
CA ASP A 861 -37.08 3.20 18.56
C ASP A 861 -36.19 4.23 19.26
N ARG A 862 -36.76 5.14 20.07
CA ARG A 862 -36.01 6.12 20.89
C ARG A 862 -35.17 5.49 22.01
N ARG A 863 -35.16 4.17 22.11
CA ARG A 863 -34.52 3.42 23.19
C ARG A 863 -33.25 2.80 22.64
N TYR A 864 -32.17 3.59 22.62
CA TYR A 864 -30.83 3.06 22.37
C TYR A 864 -30.60 1.85 23.27
N LEU A 865 -30.14 0.77 22.65
CA LEU A 865 -30.14 -0.51 23.31
C LEU A 865 -28.90 -0.60 24.18
N ILE A 866 -29.15 -0.77 25.48
CA ILE A 866 -28.12 -1.09 26.43
C ILE A 866 -27.91 -2.58 26.38
N LEU A 867 -26.70 -2.99 26.05
CA LEU A 867 -26.28 -4.38 26.11
C LEU A 867 -25.37 -4.57 27.31
N GLN A 868 -25.52 -5.71 27.97
CA GLN A 868 -24.63 -6.16 29.02
C GLN A 868 -24.03 -7.50 28.62
N VAL A 869 -22.72 -7.67 28.82
CA VAL A 869 -22.10 -8.99 28.67
C VAL A 869 -22.54 -9.87 29.83
N LYS A 870 -23.19 -10.99 29.52
CA LYS A 870 -23.56 -12.04 30.47
C LYS A 870 -23.20 -13.40 29.90
N LYS A 871 -22.48 -14.21 30.68
CA LYS A 871 -22.06 -15.56 30.28
C LYS A 871 -21.38 -15.57 28.90
N GLY A 872 -20.55 -14.56 28.63
CA GLY A 872 -19.82 -14.43 27.37
C GLY A 872 -20.67 -14.06 26.15
N GLN A 873 -21.87 -13.50 26.34
CA GLN A 873 -22.73 -13.00 25.26
C GLN A 873 -23.23 -11.58 25.56
N PHE A 874 -23.45 -10.77 24.53
CA PHE A 874 -24.18 -9.52 24.69
C PHE A 874 -25.66 -9.81 24.88
N VAL A 875 -26.25 -9.33 25.97
CA VAL A 875 -27.66 -9.50 26.30
C VAL A 875 -28.30 -8.12 26.46
N PRO A 876 -29.45 -7.85 25.84
CA PRO A 876 -30.13 -6.58 26.02
C PRO A 876 -30.63 -6.42 27.46
N LEU A 877 -30.43 -5.22 28.01
CA LEU A 877 -31.10 -4.78 29.22
C LEU A 877 -32.42 -4.08 28.82
N ALA A 878 -33.43 -4.16 29.69
CA ALA A 878 -34.73 -3.53 29.44
C ALA A 878 -34.52 -2.07 29.01
N PRO A 879 -35.19 -1.63 27.92
CA PRO A 879 -34.88 -0.36 27.31
C PRO A 879 -35.16 0.79 28.28
N ILE A 880 -34.17 1.67 28.49
CA ILE A 880 -34.33 2.86 29.31
C ILE A 880 -35.27 3.80 28.55
N LYS A 881 -36.49 4.01 29.07
CA LYS A 881 -37.30 5.18 28.69
C LYS A 881 -36.41 6.41 28.90
N SER A 882 -35.97 7.06 27.83
CA SER A 882 -35.26 8.34 27.93
C SER A 882 -36.17 9.32 28.64
N ALA A 883 -35.61 10.19 29.48
CA ALA A 883 -36.35 11.39 29.86
C ALA A 883 -36.71 12.16 28.57
N GLY A 884 -37.87 12.81 28.55
CA GLY A 884 -38.25 13.71 27.47
C GLY A 884 -37.22 14.83 27.26
N PRO A 885 -37.39 15.67 26.22
CA PRO A 885 -36.48 16.78 25.99
C PRO A 885 -36.41 17.65 27.26
N VAL A 886 -35.18 17.91 27.71
CA VAL A 886 -34.88 18.92 28.74
C VAL A 886 -34.92 20.29 28.10
#